data_AF-T0RBN5-F1
#
_entry.id   AF-T0RBN5-F1
#
_cell.length_a   1.000
_cell.length_b   1.000
_cell.length_c   1.000
_cell.angle_alpha   90.00
_cell.angle_beta   90.00
_cell.angle_gamma   90.00
#
_symmetry.space_group_name_H-M   'P 1'
#
loop_
_entity.id
_entity.type
_entity.pdbx_description
1 polymer ?
#
loop_
_entity_poly.entity_id
_entity_poly.type
_entity_poly.pdbx_seq_one_letter_code
_entity_poly.pdbx_strand_id
1 'polypeptide(L)'
;MSALRATNPTIAAYEAALDLLRDSTAYAYQSTVAWHLQPQLTIDGVDGCLSWSMTLLQEQQLRTRYAHYCILPTSKVRILNEDAWATIVRTSLLPDVQQALRVTDTGVVAVFSHLCIDTHGSSMCLKPRPDIANVFGMLLVSLPSCVDGGEIATAFGGGSTVQRPSRQTVQVLATRFNATITSSPVRSGRRVALVYALVATDMDARAIPPLPTHDDAVTAFEAIAAHPPSAQQRLGVLLERKLDNLSFECLPHMDAAVVDALIATRCFDVALVRLGGHTISVATPHHACAVPADVLSCLPGKRIDTLLGAVHGSSSPHAIAFWLMPYRAGLVGRHAALTLAQTATTDTERLGLSARELLRGILTTFLDTGTSSHCTMTARDMHAMTNLLIQHRHVDLAASFLRNVVSNARAISIQDLATCVQSCLATFGWTLLFPAVKSLLRRWLRVRKLRDSTWLLLSLAGVTTGDDAVCRPLRQPYVCELVKLSWAQITPRVLTRDAVSFPAEHWILFDWYLDEVAPPCVYGNWLGTRLPPPLTLLVDSFLYCRPFGSVLSGAHTSASWLLQHVPRGLVRAIASQPTLSRRRYLDVVSVAIGEIQSSSDSVHHSVSSTDVGAMLDAMHSLGQCTVRLLDACQQLSSNRSVVAGVLRFLQHPTSPVSSSTHSLVAEYVVSIAAAFTNGSGAPRTARDGKAFVDVIAVLTLAAPSNVPSFLSKWLAALPATLDTTRSVLYPVVEQLRARFQGIDLDLVAQVATACLARFLDGDALAPVPDFGNDFVLADIAVDAKHCEQCGRLARFLQNGLCAEYDYAAHVICAQLEALVDDHADELALELDERDDDAYGDPYDEFDDFDDGLFNGSFMGGYAQTDSYVVRKLVQPGRATVDDLDEYHRRIQQLKDDTKRIAMFDDVLATHAAAMDEDEPTPKRPRHDAP
;
A
#
# COMPACT_ATOMS: atom_id res chain seq x y z
N MET A 1 -5.44 17.14 21.98
CA MET A 1 -4.95 15.94 21.28
C MET A 1 -4.39 16.34 19.91
N SER A 2 -3.16 16.84 19.87
CA SER A 2 -2.41 17.06 18.62
C SER A 2 -1.62 15.80 18.33
N ALA A 3 -1.96 15.09 17.26
CA ALA A 3 -1.21 13.91 16.85
C ALA A 3 0.24 14.33 16.54
N LEU A 4 1.19 13.74 17.28
CA LEU A 4 2.61 13.73 16.95
C LEU A 4 2.78 13.17 15.53
N ARG A 5 2.66 14.03 14.51
CA ARG A 5 3.23 13.74 13.20
C ARG A 5 4.72 13.57 13.46
N ALA A 6 5.22 12.34 13.30
CA ALA A 6 6.65 12.07 13.32
C ALA A 6 7.31 13.07 12.36
N THR A 7 8.00 14.05 12.92
CA THR A 7 8.74 15.05 12.16
C THR A 7 9.76 14.29 11.33
N ASN A 8 9.76 14.52 10.02
CA ASN A 8 10.72 13.88 9.13
C ASN A 8 12.15 14.23 9.64
N PRO A 9 12.99 13.24 9.96
CA PRO A 9 14.28 13.47 10.61
C PRO A 9 15.20 14.36 9.76
N THR A 10 15.05 14.33 8.43
CA THR A 10 15.79 15.23 7.54
C THR A 10 15.37 16.69 7.76
N ILE A 11 14.06 16.97 7.83
CA ILE A 11 13.55 18.33 8.07
C ILE A 11 14.04 18.83 9.43
N ALA A 12 13.93 17.99 10.46
CA ALA A 12 14.35 18.34 11.82
C ALA A 12 15.85 18.68 11.89
N ALA A 13 16.70 18.02 11.10
CA ALA A 13 18.12 18.34 11.03
C ALA A 13 18.37 19.73 10.39
N TYR A 14 17.67 20.06 9.30
CA TYR A 14 17.77 21.39 8.69
C TYR A 14 17.22 22.49 9.61
N GLU A 15 16.11 22.24 10.33
CA GLU A 15 15.57 23.17 11.32
C GLU A 15 16.57 23.39 12.47
N ALA A 16 17.18 22.32 12.99
CA ALA A 16 18.22 22.43 14.01
C ALA A 16 19.44 23.25 13.53
N ALA A 17 19.89 23.05 12.29
CA ALA A 17 21.00 23.85 11.72
C ALA A 17 20.63 25.33 11.57
N LEU A 18 19.39 25.64 11.18
CA LEU A 18 18.88 27.02 11.14
C LEU A 18 18.76 27.63 12.54
N ASP A 19 18.37 26.83 13.53
CA ASP A 19 18.27 27.30 14.91
C ASP A 19 19.66 27.61 15.49
N LEU A 20 20.71 26.86 15.13
CA LEU A 20 22.10 27.21 15.46
C LEU A 20 22.49 28.60 14.90
N LEU A 21 22.09 28.92 13.66
CA LEU A 21 22.33 30.27 13.10
C LEU A 21 21.54 31.34 13.86
N ARG A 22 20.27 31.08 14.17
CA ARG A 22 19.45 32.01 14.95
C ARG A 22 20.05 32.26 16.33
N ASP A 23 20.51 31.21 16.98
CA ASP A 23 21.20 31.25 18.27
C ASP A 23 22.53 32.00 18.18
N SER A 24 23.29 31.84 17.08
CA SER A 24 24.57 32.53 16.90
C SER A 24 24.44 34.07 16.88
N THR A 25 23.27 34.58 16.50
CA THR A 25 22.97 36.02 16.51
C THR A 25 22.40 36.53 17.83
N ALA A 26 22.01 35.64 18.75
CA ALA A 26 21.46 35.95 20.06
C ALA A 26 22.55 36.26 21.11
N TYR A 27 23.57 37.04 20.72
CA TYR A 27 24.74 37.35 21.56
C TYR A 27 24.67 38.71 22.25
N ALA A 28 23.78 39.60 21.81
CA ALA A 28 23.65 40.95 22.33
C ALA A 28 22.20 41.44 22.41
N TYR A 29 21.91 42.26 23.40
CA TYR A 29 20.65 42.99 23.59
C TYR A 29 20.95 44.47 23.73
N GLN A 30 20.18 45.32 23.05
CA GLN A 30 20.29 46.76 23.19
C GLN A 30 18.92 47.38 23.44
N SER A 31 18.85 48.32 24.38
CA SER A 31 17.63 49.06 24.69
C SER A 31 17.95 50.44 25.24
N THR A 32 16.92 51.28 25.38
CA THR A 32 17.02 52.61 25.95
C THR A 32 16.03 52.75 27.10
N VAL A 33 16.50 53.25 28.24
CA VAL A 33 15.66 53.53 29.41
C VAL A 33 15.39 55.04 29.49
N ALA A 34 14.14 55.39 29.77
CA ALA A 34 13.71 56.78 29.88
C ALA A 34 14.48 57.51 30.99
N TRP A 35 14.78 58.79 30.75
CA TRP A 35 15.67 59.59 31.61
C TRP A 35 15.23 59.67 33.08
N HIS A 36 13.93 59.67 33.36
CA HIS A 36 13.39 59.77 34.72
C HIS A 36 13.50 58.46 35.51
N LEU A 37 13.83 57.35 34.84
CA LEU A 37 14.00 56.02 35.43
C LEU A 37 15.47 55.67 35.66
N GLN A 38 16.39 56.61 35.47
CA GLN A 38 17.82 56.37 35.63
C GLN A 38 18.23 56.16 37.10
N PRO A 39 19.32 55.42 37.34
CA PRO A 39 19.86 55.27 38.69
C PRO A 39 20.47 56.59 39.18
N GLN A 40 20.12 56.97 40.41
CA GLN A 40 20.63 58.15 41.10
C GLN A 40 21.87 57.75 41.90
N LEU A 41 23.05 58.20 41.47
CA LEU A 41 24.32 57.73 42.02
C LEU A 41 24.92 58.75 42.99
N THR A 42 25.40 58.27 44.12
CA THR A 42 26.34 59.01 44.99
C THR A 42 27.65 58.25 45.06
N ILE A 43 28.76 58.99 45.06
CA ILE A 43 30.10 58.42 45.12
C ILE A 43 30.76 58.91 46.41
N ASP A 44 31.42 58.01 47.13
CA ASP A 44 32.17 58.33 48.33
C ASP A 44 33.15 59.49 48.06
N GLY A 45 32.93 60.62 48.73
CA GLY A 45 33.79 61.80 48.61
C GLY A 45 33.53 62.70 47.41
N VAL A 46 32.39 62.55 46.73
CA VAL A 46 31.82 63.50 45.78
C VAL A 46 30.53 64.05 46.37
N ASP A 47 30.34 65.36 46.31
CA ASP A 47 29.19 65.99 46.95
C ASP A 47 27.91 65.79 46.12
N GLY A 48 26.87 65.32 46.81
CA GLY A 48 25.53 65.15 46.27
C GLY A 48 25.38 63.98 45.28
N CYS A 49 24.18 63.87 44.71
CA CYS A 49 23.88 62.93 43.64
C CYS A 49 24.53 63.41 42.33
N LEU A 50 25.12 62.49 41.58
CA LEU A 50 25.70 62.79 40.27
C LEU A 50 24.64 63.37 39.34
N SER A 51 24.97 64.51 38.75
CA SER A 51 24.15 65.17 37.74
C SER A 51 24.61 64.81 36.33
N TRP A 52 23.69 64.84 35.36
CA TRP A 52 23.95 64.57 33.95
C TRP A 52 23.50 65.78 33.13
N SER A 53 24.39 66.68 32.69
CA SER A 53 25.85 66.69 32.77
C SER A 53 26.39 66.98 34.17
N MET A 54 27.54 66.41 34.55
CA MET A 54 28.16 66.62 35.86
C MET A 54 28.52 68.10 36.07
N THR A 55 28.38 68.59 37.31
CA THR A 55 28.85 69.94 37.65
C THR A 55 30.39 69.99 37.68
N LEU A 56 30.97 71.16 37.41
CA LEU A 56 32.42 71.38 37.48
C LEU A 56 33.01 70.97 38.84
N LEU A 57 32.26 71.16 39.94
CA LEU A 57 32.66 70.74 41.28
C LEU A 57 32.74 69.20 41.39
N GLN A 58 31.71 68.48 40.93
CA GLN A 58 31.69 67.01 40.93
C GLN A 58 32.82 66.44 40.06
N GLU A 59 33.10 67.08 38.92
CA GLU A 59 34.21 66.67 38.05
C GLU A 59 35.59 66.90 38.68
N GLN A 60 35.78 67.99 39.41
CA GLN A 60 37.01 68.28 40.15
C GLN A 60 37.22 67.31 41.31
N GLN A 61 36.15 67.00 42.06
CA GLN A 61 36.18 66.03 43.16
C GLN A 61 36.52 64.62 42.65
N LEU A 62 35.88 64.17 41.57
CA LEU A 62 36.20 62.92 40.91
C LEU A 62 37.64 62.88 40.40
N ARG A 63 38.10 63.97 39.76
CA ARG A 63 39.49 64.06 39.28
C ARG A 63 40.49 64.05 40.42
N THR A 64 40.21 64.72 41.54
CA THR A 64 41.16 64.81 42.67
C THR A 64 41.27 63.49 43.42
N ARG A 65 40.13 62.80 43.58
CA ARG A 65 40.03 61.61 44.43
C ARG A 65 40.27 60.30 43.67
N TYR A 66 39.94 60.28 42.38
CA TYR A 66 39.94 59.08 41.55
C TYR A 66 40.65 59.28 40.19
N ALA A 67 41.54 60.28 40.06
CA ALA A 67 42.25 60.64 38.81
C ALA A 67 42.85 59.47 38.02
N HIS A 68 43.27 58.40 38.71
CA HIS A 68 43.94 57.24 38.13
C HIS A 68 43.02 56.01 37.96
N TYR A 69 41.75 56.09 38.36
CA TYR A 69 40.82 54.96 38.38
C TYR A 69 39.76 55.11 37.30
N CYS A 70 39.78 54.23 36.30
CA CYS A 70 38.67 54.07 35.36
C CYS A 70 37.53 53.22 35.95
N ILE A 71 37.80 52.50 37.04
CA ILE A 71 36.91 51.54 37.69
C ILE A 71 36.76 51.91 39.17
N LEU A 72 35.53 52.19 39.61
CA LEU A 72 35.16 52.46 40.99
C LEU A 72 34.44 51.24 41.60
N PRO A 73 34.98 50.60 42.64
CA PRO A 73 34.38 49.41 43.22
C PRO A 73 33.01 49.71 43.85
N THR A 74 32.15 48.68 43.95
CA THR A 74 30.79 48.81 44.50
C THR A 74 30.76 49.47 45.89
N SER A 75 31.76 49.23 46.74
CA SER A 75 31.86 49.83 48.07
C SER A 75 31.97 51.37 48.09
N LYS A 76 32.22 52.00 46.92
CA LYS A 76 32.38 53.45 46.77
C LYS A 76 31.20 54.12 46.07
N VAL A 77 30.18 53.36 45.69
CA VAL A 77 29.04 53.83 44.89
C VAL A 77 27.75 53.42 45.60
N ARG A 78 26.84 54.36 45.81
CA ARG A 78 25.49 54.06 46.33
C ARG A 78 24.44 54.53 45.34
N ILE A 79 23.44 53.68 45.08
CA ILE A 79 22.28 54.01 44.25
C ILE A 79 21.18 54.48 45.20
N LEU A 80 20.82 55.77 45.17
CA LEU A 80 19.85 56.35 46.12
C LEU A 80 18.43 55.83 45.90
N ASN A 81 18.08 55.52 44.65
CA ASN A 81 16.80 54.94 44.26
C ASN A 81 16.91 53.42 44.02
N GLU A 82 17.69 52.72 44.85
CA GLU A 82 18.02 51.30 44.68
C GLU A 82 16.79 50.42 44.48
N ASP A 83 15.74 50.54 45.30
CA ASP A 83 14.54 49.68 45.18
C ASP A 83 13.82 49.86 43.84
N ALA A 84 13.67 51.11 43.40
CA ALA A 84 13.03 51.44 42.12
C ALA A 84 13.87 50.96 40.94
N TRP A 85 15.18 51.19 41.00
CA TRP A 85 16.13 50.76 39.95
C TRP A 85 16.26 49.23 39.89
N ALA A 86 16.39 48.56 41.03
CA ALA A 86 16.43 47.10 41.13
C ALA A 86 15.13 46.47 40.62
N THR A 87 13.99 47.12 40.83
CA THR A 87 12.71 46.68 40.27
C THR A 87 12.75 46.77 38.74
N ILE A 88 13.15 47.90 38.15
CA ILE A 88 13.28 48.05 36.68
C ILE A 88 14.23 47.00 36.08
N VAL A 89 15.39 46.80 36.70
CA VAL A 89 16.35 45.79 36.25
C VAL A 89 15.72 44.40 36.30
N ARG A 90 15.01 44.05 37.38
CA ARG A 90 14.43 42.71 37.58
C ARG A 90 13.19 42.44 36.74
N THR A 91 12.28 43.39 36.62
CA THR A 91 10.95 43.18 36.03
C THR A 91 10.85 43.60 34.56
N SER A 92 11.79 44.41 34.08
CA SER A 92 11.76 44.94 32.71
C SER A 92 13.01 44.57 31.93
N LEU A 93 14.21 44.90 32.43
CA LEU A 93 15.44 44.66 31.66
C LEU A 93 15.85 43.19 31.62
N LEU A 94 15.84 42.49 32.75
CA LEU A 94 16.28 41.10 32.82
C LEU A 94 15.42 40.15 31.96
N PRO A 95 14.08 40.21 31.96
CA PRO A 95 13.26 39.35 31.09
C PRO A 95 13.58 39.56 29.61
N ASP A 96 13.73 40.82 29.18
CA ASP A 96 14.10 41.15 27.80
C ASP A 96 15.51 40.67 27.45
N VAL A 97 16.46 40.83 28.37
CA VAL A 97 17.84 40.34 28.22
C VAL A 97 17.88 38.81 28.15
N GLN A 98 17.12 38.12 29.02
CA GLN A 98 17.01 36.65 29.00
C GLN A 98 16.41 36.17 27.69
N GLN A 99 15.36 36.83 27.20
CA GLN A 99 14.74 36.51 25.92
C GLN A 99 15.71 36.74 24.75
N ALA A 100 16.36 37.90 24.70
CA ALA A 100 17.26 38.27 23.62
C ALA A 100 18.56 37.44 23.59
N LEU A 101 19.07 37.05 24.76
CA LEU A 101 20.24 36.18 24.87
C LEU A 101 19.87 34.68 24.87
N ARG A 102 18.58 34.34 24.71
CA ARG A 102 18.05 32.96 24.74
C ARG A 102 18.48 32.17 25.97
N VAL A 103 18.29 32.76 27.15
CA VAL A 103 18.51 32.16 28.47
C VAL A 103 17.19 32.20 29.26
N THR A 104 16.14 31.63 28.69
CA THR A 104 14.77 31.67 29.25
C THR A 104 14.53 30.63 30.34
N ASP A 105 15.25 29.50 30.28
CA ASP A 105 15.00 28.34 31.14
C ASP A 105 15.89 28.33 32.39
N THR A 106 16.72 29.35 32.57
CA THR A 106 17.62 29.49 33.72
C THR A 106 17.31 30.78 34.46
N GLY A 107 17.25 30.72 35.78
CA GLY A 107 17.16 31.94 36.60
C GLY A 107 18.40 32.81 36.40
N VAL A 108 18.21 34.08 36.06
CA VAL A 108 19.29 35.05 35.84
C VAL A 108 19.14 36.21 36.81
N VAL A 109 20.25 36.61 37.43
CA VAL A 109 20.34 37.83 38.24
C VAL A 109 21.46 38.74 37.74
N ALA A 110 21.22 40.06 37.81
CA ALA A 110 22.23 41.06 37.51
C ALA A 110 22.92 41.50 38.81
N VAL A 111 24.19 41.13 38.98
CA VAL A 111 25.01 41.51 40.15
C VAL A 111 25.83 42.74 39.81
N PHE A 112 25.66 43.82 40.57
CA PHE A 112 26.42 45.05 40.34
C PHE A 112 27.92 44.82 40.61
N SER A 113 28.77 45.06 39.59
CA SER A 113 30.20 44.77 39.64
C SER A 113 31.01 46.00 40.04
N HIS A 114 30.80 47.13 39.36
CA HIS A 114 31.47 48.41 39.60
C HIS A 114 30.86 49.53 38.73
N LEU A 115 31.24 50.77 39.03
CA LEU A 115 30.98 51.93 38.17
C LEU A 115 32.23 52.23 37.32
N CYS A 116 32.04 52.32 36.01
CA CYS A 116 33.08 52.73 35.06
C CYS A 116 32.97 54.23 34.81
N ILE A 117 34.06 54.98 35.02
CA ILE A 117 34.20 56.38 34.60
C ILE A 117 35.43 56.45 33.70
N ASP A 118 35.20 56.45 32.39
CA ASP A 118 36.25 56.27 31.40
C ASP A 118 36.43 57.52 30.53
N THR A 119 37.67 57.95 30.41
CA THR A 119 38.10 59.10 29.61
C THR A 119 39.01 58.72 28.46
N HIS A 120 39.35 57.44 28.34
CA HIS A 120 40.28 56.93 27.33
C HIS A 120 39.58 56.04 26.29
N GLY A 121 38.46 55.43 26.65
CA GLY A 121 37.74 54.49 25.78
C GLY A 121 38.29 53.06 25.91
N SER A 122 38.62 52.63 27.13
CA SER A 122 39.10 51.27 27.39
C SER A 122 37.95 50.27 27.42
N SER A 123 38.07 49.12 26.75
CA SER A 123 37.10 48.03 26.87
C SER A 123 37.30 47.21 28.15
N MET A 124 38.48 47.28 28.77
CA MET A 124 38.81 46.52 29.98
C MET A 124 38.00 46.99 31.20
N CYS A 125 37.68 48.29 31.28
CA CYS A 125 36.84 48.83 32.34
C CYS A 125 35.33 48.58 32.14
N LEU A 126 34.95 47.91 31.05
CA LEU A 126 33.57 47.50 30.82
C LEU A 126 33.33 46.06 31.28
N LYS A 127 34.36 45.23 31.45
CA LYS A 127 34.20 43.81 31.82
C LYS A 127 33.94 43.64 33.32
N PRO A 128 33.01 42.75 33.74
CA PRO A 128 32.80 42.48 35.17
C PRO A 128 34.06 41.98 35.85
N ARG A 129 34.13 42.12 37.18
CA ARG A 129 35.28 41.65 37.94
C ARG A 129 35.34 40.11 37.94
N PRO A 130 36.55 39.51 37.89
CA PRO A 130 36.71 38.06 37.78
C PRO A 130 36.39 37.29 39.07
N ASP A 131 36.14 37.98 40.19
CA ASP A 131 35.80 37.41 41.50
C ASP A 131 34.32 37.01 41.63
N ILE A 132 33.47 37.38 40.67
CA ILE A 132 32.06 37.00 40.64
C ILE A 132 31.95 35.61 39.99
N ALA A 133 31.42 34.63 40.73
CA ALA A 133 31.21 33.27 40.23
C ALA A 133 29.99 33.18 39.29
N ASN A 134 29.96 32.15 38.44
CA ASN A 134 28.83 31.79 37.57
C ASN A 134 28.37 32.89 36.59
N VAL A 135 29.31 33.74 36.17
CA VAL A 135 29.07 34.80 35.19
C VAL A 135 29.02 34.20 33.78
N PHE A 136 27.88 34.34 33.11
CA PHE A 136 27.73 33.91 31.70
C PHE A 136 27.67 35.11 30.73
N GLY A 137 27.47 36.32 31.25
CA GLY A 137 27.33 37.53 30.47
C GLY A 137 27.51 38.79 31.29
N MET A 138 27.27 39.92 30.66
CA MET A 138 27.39 41.24 31.26
C MET A 138 26.28 42.15 30.79
N LEU A 139 25.87 43.06 31.66
CA LEU A 139 24.88 44.09 31.40
C LEU A 139 25.52 45.45 31.69
N LEU A 140 25.59 46.28 30.66
CA LEU A 140 26.14 47.63 30.67
C LEU A 140 25.00 48.62 30.64
N VAL A 141 24.99 49.52 31.62
CA VAL A 141 24.03 50.61 31.71
C VAL A 141 24.80 51.91 31.59
N SER A 142 24.91 52.40 30.37
CA SER A 142 25.59 53.64 30.02
C SER A 142 24.68 54.82 30.38
N LEU A 143 25.15 55.67 31.29
CA LEU A 143 24.39 56.81 31.80
C LEU A 143 24.51 58.01 30.86
N PRO A 144 23.53 58.93 30.87
CA PRO A 144 23.57 60.10 30.02
C PRO A 144 24.84 60.90 30.25
N SER A 145 25.68 61.06 29.23
CA SER A 145 26.96 61.76 29.36
C SER A 145 27.32 62.55 28.11
N CYS A 146 27.94 63.70 28.31
CA CYS A 146 28.48 64.53 27.22
C CYS A 146 29.86 63.98 26.81
N VAL A 147 29.85 62.89 26.05
CA VAL A 147 31.05 62.24 25.51
C VAL A 147 31.08 62.33 23.98
N ASP A 148 32.26 62.59 23.43
CA ASP A 148 32.57 62.44 22.01
C ASP A 148 33.47 61.22 21.83
N GLY A 149 33.10 60.30 20.94
CA GLY A 149 33.66 58.95 20.86
C GLY A 149 33.11 58.01 21.94
N GLY A 150 33.85 56.96 22.29
CA GLY A 150 33.46 56.01 23.34
C GLY A 150 32.29 55.09 22.99
N GLU A 151 32.03 54.87 21.70
CA GLU A 151 31.07 53.86 21.21
C GLU A 151 31.49 52.47 21.68
N ILE A 152 30.53 51.69 22.16
CA ILE A 152 30.76 50.32 22.62
C ILE A 152 30.26 49.40 21.53
N ALA A 153 31.11 48.51 21.05
CA ALA A 153 30.72 47.51 20.07
C ALA A 153 30.92 46.12 20.67
N THR A 154 29.90 45.27 20.57
CA THR A 154 29.99 43.85 20.89
C THR A 154 29.92 43.05 19.61
N ALA A 155 30.85 42.11 19.45
CA ALA A 155 30.92 41.26 18.27
C ALA A 155 31.03 39.79 18.65
N PHE A 156 30.30 38.94 17.95
CA PHE A 156 30.35 37.49 18.08
C PHE A 156 29.94 36.84 16.77
N GLY A 157 30.65 35.80 16.33
CA GLY A 157 30.26 35.01 15.15
C GLY A 157 30.06 35.80 13.86
N GLY A 158 30.79 36.92 13.66
CA GLY A 158 30.65 37.80 12.49
C GLY A 158 29.59 38.90 12.62
N GLY A 159 28.71 38.84 13.62
CA GLY A 159 27.79 39.92 13.97
C GLY A 159 28.50 41.02 14.78
N SER A 160 28.07 42.28 14.61
CA SER A 160 28.48 43.39 15.47
C SER A 160 27.29 44.28 15.83
N THR A 161 27.10 44.53 17.13
CA THR A 161 26.13 45.49 17.68
C THR A 161 26.88 46.68 18.24
N VAL A 162 26.53 47.90 17.81
CA VAL A 162 27.18 49.14 18.28
C VAL A 162 26.20 49.97 19.09
N GLN A 163 26.54 50.18 20.36
CA GLN A 163 25.86 51.10 21.26
C GLN A 163 26.56 52.45 21.25
N ARG A 164 25.79 53.50 20.93
CA ARG A 164 26.27 54.88 20.96
C ARG A 164 25.92 55.55 22.28
N PRO A 165 26.83 56.34 22.88
CA PRO A 165 26.50 57.16 24.05
C PRO A 165 25.37 58.14 23.73
N SER A 166 24.50 58.40 24.70
CA SER A 166 23.40 59.36 24.61
C SER A 166 23.55 60.44 25.66
N ARG A 167 23.12 61.67 25.33
CA ARG A 167 23.07 62.79 26.29
C ARG A 167 21.75 62.87 27.06
N GLN A 168 20.73 62.14 26.60
CA GLN A 168 19.35 62.30 27.07
C GLN A 168 18.78 61.03 27.68
N THR A 169 19.33 59.86 27.36
CA THR A 169 18.74 58.57 27.72
C THR A 169 19.80 57.63 28.24
N VAL A 170 19.39 56.75 29.17
CA VAL A 170 20.23 55.64 29.61
C VAL A 170 20.24 54.60 28.49
N GLN A 171 21.43 54.16 28.10
CA GLN A 171 21.60 53.16 27.07
C GLN A 171 21.95 51.83 27.74
N VAL A 172 21.21 50.79 27.41
CA VAL A 172 21.41 49.44 27.96
C VAL A 172 21.99 48.55 26.87
N LEU A 173 23.05 47.83 27.21
CA LEU A 173 23.66 46.81 26.36
C LEU A 173 23.95 45.58 27.21
N ALA A 174 23.35 44.44 26.88
CA ALA A 174 23.73 43.17 27.48
C ALA A 174 24.39 42.29 26.43
N THR A 175 25.37 41.49 26.84
CA THR A 175 26.02 40.54 25.94
C THR A 175 26.53 39.33 26.70
N ARG A 176 26.67 38.19 26.02
CA ARG A 176 27.29 36.99 26.58
C ARG A 176 28.81 37.20 26.75
N PHE A 177 29.41 36.50 27.71
CA PHE A 177 30.81 36.69 28.08
C PHE A 177 31.81 36.28 26.99
N ASN A 178 31.39 35.37 26.09
CA ASN A 178 32.15 34.94 24.92
C ASN A 178 32.13 35.96 23.75
N ALA A 179 31.28 36.99 23.81
CA ALA A 179 31.30 38.07 22.83
C ALA A 179 32.50 39.01 23.08
N THR A 180 33.11 39.47 21.99
CA THR A 180 34.20 40.44 22.05
C THR A 180 33.62 41.83 22.23
N ILE A 181 33.96 42.48 23.34
CA ILE A 181 33.63 43.88 23.59
C ILE A 181 34.80 44.78 23.21
N THR A 182 34.52 45.77 22.36
CA THR A 182 35.45 46.82 21.95
C THR A 182 34.87 48.18 22.27
N SER A 183 35.75 49.17 22.42
CA SER A 183 35.39 50.54 22.71
C SER A 183 36.17 51.46 21.79
N SER A 184 35.49 52.40 21.13
CA SER A 184 36.20 53.45 20.40
C SER A 184 36.85 54.43 21.38
N PRO A 185 37.97 55.09 21.00
CA PRO A 185 38.62 56.07 21.86
C PRO A 185 37.67 57.20 22.27
N VAL A 186 37.72 57.59 23.53
CA VAL A 186 37.01 58.80 24.02
C VAL A 186 37.86 60.01 23.65
N ARG A 187 37.31 60.90 22.81
CA ARG A 187 38.01 62.08 22.28
C ARG A 187 37.83 63.30 23.18
N SER A 188 36.63 63.46 23.74
CA SER A 188 36.35 64.49 24.74
C SER A 188 35.22 64.06 25.66
N GLY A 189 35.19 64.62 26.87
CA GLY A 189 34.23 64.24 27.91
C GLY A 189 34.59 62.95 28.63
N ARG A 190 33.59 62.33 29.27
CA ARG A 190 33.75 61.08 30.02
C ARG A 190 32.53 60.18 29.80
N ARG A 191 32.79 58.89 29.56
CA ARG A 191 31.74 57.87 29.56
C ARG A 191 31.51 57.40 31.00
N VAL A 192 30.26 57.35 31.43
CA VAL A 192 29.90 56.74 32.70
C VAL A 192 28.97 55.57 32.47
N ALA A 193 29.33 54.39 32.97
CA ALA A 193 28.54 53.18 32.81
C ALA A 193 28.53 52.34 34.10
N LEU A 194 27.37 51.81 34.48
CA LEU A 194 27.27 50.77 35.50
C LEU A 194 27.53 49.42 34.82
N VAL A 195 28.44 48.64 35.40
CA VAL A 195 28.75 47.30 34.91
C VAL A 195 28.11 46.28 35.84
N TYR A 196 27.24 45.45 35.30
CA TYR A 196 26.63 44.31 35.97
C TYR A 196 27.16 43.01 35.39
N ALA A 197 27.42 42.03 36.26
CA ALA A 197 27.61 40.65 35.88
C ALA A 197 26.25 39.95 35.76
N LEU A 198 26.00 39.26 34.66
CA LEU A 198 24.84 38.38 34.53
C LEU A 198 25.21 37.00 35.05
N VAL A 199 24.56 36.61 36.15
CA VAL A 199 24.86 35.40 36.91
C VAL A 199 23.69 34.43 36.82
N ALA A 200 23.98 33.17 36.52
CA ALA A 200 23.01 32.09 36.58
C ALA A 200 22.77 31.69 38.04
N THR A 201 21.52 31.66 38.49
CA THR A 201 21.15 31.33 39.89
C THR A 201 20.99 29.83 40.12
N ASP A 202 20.86 29.02 39.07
CA ASP A 202 20.72 27.58 39.19
C ASP A 202 22.10 26.92 39.34
N MET A 203 22.23 25.99 40.30
CA MET A 203 23.51 25.50 40.83
C MET A 203 24.32 24.64 39.85
N ASP A 204 23.71 24.18 38.76
CA ASP A 204 24.41 23.57 37.62
C ASP A 204 24.92 24.63 36.64
N ALA A 205 25.61 25.66 37.13
CA ALA A 205 26.15 26.78 36.32
C ALA A 205 27.11 26.37 35.18
N ARG A 206 27.41 25.06 35.03
CA ARG A 206 28.06 24.46 33.85
C ARG A 206 27.10 24.18 32.69
N ALA A 207 25.80 24.44 32.84
CA ALA A 207 24.76 24.03 31.91
C ALA A 207 24.29 25.10 30.91
N ILE A 208 24.74 26.36 30.99
CA ILE A 208 24.46 27.32 29.90
C ILE A 208 25.39 26.96 28.74
N PRO A 209 24.87 26.40 27.63
CA PRO A 209 25.71 25.99 26.53
C PRO A 209 26.43 27.20 25.93
N PRO A 210 27.68 27.03 25.45
CA PRO A 210 28.35 28.07 24.68
C PRO A 210 27.45 28.48 23.51
N LEU A 211 27.46 29.77 23.18
CA LEU A 211 26.68 30.24 22.04
C LEU A 211 27.25 29.58 20.77
N PRO A 212 26.41 28.94 19.93
CA PRO A 212 26.90 28.35 18.70
C PRO A 212 27.48 29.45 17.80
N THR A 213 28.54 29.09 17.10
CA THR A 213 29.20 29.94 16.11
C THR A 213 28.57 29.74 14.73
N HIS A 214 28.86 30.64 13.80
CA HIS A 214 28.50 30.46 12.40
C HIS A 214 29.09 29.15 11.84
N ASP A 215 30.34 28.84 12.21
CA ASP A 215 31.03 27.61 11.81
C ASP A 215 30.34 26.33 12.35
N ASP A 216 29.69 26.39 13.51
CA ASP A 216 28.92 25.25 14.04
C ASP A 216 27.70 24.95 13.16
N ALA A 217 27.03 25.99 12.65
CA ALA A 217 25.94 25.83 11.70
C ALA A 217 26.42 25.36 10.32
N VAL A 218 27.56 25.87 9.84
CA VAL A 218 28.21 25.38 8.61
C VAL A 218 28.53 23.89 8.74
N THR A 219 29.14 23.48 9.85
CA THR A 219 29.45 22.08 10.17
C THR A 219 28.18 21.22 10.21
N ALA A 220 27.08 21.75 10.77
CA ALA A 220 25.80 21.06 10.77
C ALA A 220 25.24 20.87 9.35
N PHE A 221 25.29 21.91 8.49
CA PHE A 221 24.87 21.79 7.09
C PHE A 221 25.78 20.86 6.27
N GLU A 222 27.09 20.86 6.51
CA GLU A 222 28.02 19.89 5.92
C GLU A 222 27.71 18.46 6.33
N ALA A 223 27.42 18.24 7.63
CA ALA A 223 27.00 16.95 8.12
C ALA A 223 25.71 16.50 7.41
N ILE A 224 24.73 17.38 7.24
CA ILE A 224 23.50 17.07 6.49
C ILE A 224 23.82 16.73 5.03
N ALA A 225 24.70 17.49 4.36
CA ALA A 225 25.11 17.24 2.97
C ALA A 225 25.83 15.90 2.78
N ALA A 226 26.56 15.42 3.81
CA ALA A 226 27.23 14.13 3.77
C ALA A 226 26.27 12.93 3.82
N HIS A 227 25.04 13.12 4.30
CA HIS A 227 24.06 12.04 4.40
C HIS A 227 23.57 11.55 3.02
N PRO A 228 23.06 10.31 2.93
CA PRO A 228 22.41 9.83 1.72
C PRO A 228 21.27 10.79 1.33
N PRO A 229 21.08 11.04 0.03
CA PRO A 229 20.10 12.03 -0.37
C PRO A 229 18.67 11.61 0.00
N SER A 230 17.87 12.60 0.39
CA SER A 230 16.48 12.49 0.79
C SER A 230 15.52 12.63 -0.40
N ALA A 231 14.26 12.21 -0.20
CA ALA A 231 13.18 12.48 -1.16
C ALA A 231 12.91 13.99 -1.30
N GLN A 232 13.10 14.77 -0.23
CA GLN A 232 13.03 16.23 -0.27
C GLN A 232 14.31 16.77 -0.93
N GLN A 233 14.14 17.40 -2.09
CA GLN A 233 15.23 17.91 -2.91
C GLN A 233 15.36 19.43 -2.79
N ARG A 234 14.23 20.13 -2.72
CA ARG A 234 14.14 21.60 -2.74
C ARG A 234 13.55 22.09 -1.42
N LEU A 235 14.36 22.77 -0.64
CA LEU A 235 13.94 23.38 0.63
C LEU A 235 13.85 24.89 0.46
N GLY A 236 13.03 25.53 1.30
CA GLY A 236 12.94 26.98 1.32
C GLY A 236 12.86 27.54 2.73
N VAL A 237 13.42 28.72 2.96
CA VAL A 237 13.22 29.53 4.16
C VAL A 237 12.45 30.78 3.75
N LEU A 238 11.29 31.05 4.36
CA LEU A 238 10.51 32.25 4.05
C LEU A 238 11.26 33.49 4.55
N LEU A 239 11.34 34.52 3.70
CA LEU A 239 11.93 35.80 4.09
C LEU A 239 10.95 36.56 4.99
N GLU A 240 11.46 37.17 6.06
CA GLU A 240 10.66 37.97 7.01
C GLU A 240 10.08 39.22 6.33
N ARG A 241 10.79 39.77 5.35
CA ARG A 241 10.40 40.98 4.61
C ARG A 241 10.19 40.67 3.14
N LYS A 242 9.19 41.33 2.57
CA LYS A 242 8.99 41.34 1.13
C LYS A 242 10.13 42.14 0.48
N LEU A 243 10.79 41.55 -0.50
CA LEU A 243 11.77 42.24 -1.32
C LEU A 243 11.08 42.89 -2.53
N ASP A 244 11.49 44.11 -2.87
CA ASP A 244 11.04 44.78 -4.10
C ASP A 244 11.72 44.15 -5.32
N ASN A 245 13.02 43.86 -5.19
CA ASN A 245 13.85 43.15 -6.17
C ASN A 245 14.55 41.96 -5.52
N LEU A 246 14.68 40.84 -6.24
CA LEU A 246 15.40 39.65 -5.77
C LEU A 246 16.91 39.89 -5.82
N SER A 247 17.44 40.61 -4.83
CA SER A 247 18.87 40.89 -4.66
C SER A 247 19.35 40.42 -3.28
N PHE A 248 20.49 39.71 -3.27
CA PHE A 248 21.14 39.24 -2.05
C PHE A 248 21.67 40.40 -1.19
N GLU A 249 22.01 41.54 -1.79
CA GLU A 249 22.46 42.74 -1.08
C GLU A 249 21.35 43.37 -0.21
N CYS A 250 20.09 43.05 -0.49
CA CYS A 250 18.94 43.58 0.24
C CYS A 250 18.47 42.65 1.37
N LEU A 251 19.17 41.55 1.64
CA LEU A 251 18.77 40.61 2.67
C LEU A 251 18.99 41.18 4.09
N PRO A 252 18.01 41.02 5.00
CA PRO A 252 18.23 41.22 6.42
C PRO A 252 19.41 40.38 6.94
N HIS A 253 20.03 40.81 8.05
CA HIS A 253 21.21 40.16 8.59
C HIS A 253 21.04 38.65 8.84
N MET A 254 19.88 38.23 9.35
CA MET A 254 19.58 36.81 9.59
C MET A 254 19.49 36.01 8.28
N ASP A 255 18.74 36.51 7.31
CA ASP A 255 18.57 35.87 6.00
C ASP A 255 19.91 35.79 5.25
N ALA A 256 20.75 36.83 5.35
CA ALA A 256 22.10 36.84 4.81
C ALA A 256 22.99 35.78 5.49
N ALA A 257 22.94 35.65 6.82
CA ALA A 257 23.71 34.65 7.55
C ALA A 257 23.35 33.20 7.14
N VAL A 258 22.07 32.93 6.83
CA VAL A 258 21.62 31.65 6.27
C VAL A 258 22.26 31.40 4.91
N VAL A 259 22.22 32.39 4.02
CA VAL A 259 22.83 32.30 2.68
C VAL A 259 24.34 32.06 2.80
N ASP A 260 25.03 32.82 3.65
CA ASP A 260 26.47 32.71 3.86
C ASP A 260 26.87 31.34 4.40
N ALA A 261 26.11 30.80 5.37
CA ALA A 261 26.37 29.47 5.92
C ALA A 261 26.22 28.37 4.86
N LEU A 262 25.14 28.43 4.07
CA LEU A 262 24.89 27.46 3.00
C LEU A 262 25.99 27.52 1.92
N ILE A 263 26.40 28.73 1.51
CA ILE A 263 27.47 28.92 0.53
C ILE A 263 28.82 28.45 1.08
N ALA A 264 29.12 28.70 2.36
CA ALA A 264 30.37 28.30 2.99
C ALA A 264 30.62 26.79 2.89
N THR A 265 29.57 25.97 2.98
CA THR A 265 29.68 24.50 2.81
C THR A 265 30.12 24.06 1.42
N ARG A 266 29.91 24.90 0.40
CA ARG A 266 30.05 24.55 -1.03
C ARG A 266 29.28 23.31 -1.49
N CYS A 267 28.31 22.85 -0.70
CA CYS A 267 27.49 21.68 -1.00
C CYS A 267 26.09 22.04 -1.50
N PHE A 268 25.67 23.29 -1.29
CA PHE A 268 24.34 23.79 -1.62
C PHE A 268 24.37 24.84 -2.73
N ASP A 269 23.38 24.74 -3.61
CA ASP A 269 22.96 25.86 -4.45
C ASP A 269 21.93 26.67 -3.68
N VAL A 270 22.04 28.00 -3.80
CA VAL A 270 21.15 28.95 -3.13
C VAL A 270 20.57 29.90 -4.16
N ALA A 271 19.28 30.16 -4.09
CA ALA A 271 18.58 31.12 -4.93
C ALA A 271 17.54 31.91 -4.12
N LEU A 272 17.40 33.20 -4.41
CA LEU A 272 16.24 33.96 -4.00
C LEU A 272 15.10 33.69 -4.97
N VAL A 273 13.94 33.31 -4.44
CA VAL A 273 12.79 32.95 -5.27
C VAL A 273 11.55 33.74 -4.90
N ARG A 274 10.72 33.98 -5.92
CA ARG A 274 9.34 34.44 -5.74
C ARG A 274 8.39 33.26 -5.93
N LEU A 275 7.49 33.04 -4.98
CA LEU A 275 6.58 31.91 -4.94
C LEU A 275 5.17 32.27 -5.43
N GLY A 276 4.62 31.43 -6.29
CA GLY A 276 3.18 31.31 -6.55
C GLY A 276 2.63 30.12 -5.78
N GLY A 277 2.25 30.33 -4.52
CA GLY A 277 1.96 29.23 -3.59
C GLY A 277 3.24 28.50 -3.17
N HIS A 278 3.38 27.21 -3.50
CA HIS A 278 4.63 26.46 -3.30
C HIS A 278 5.48 26.35 -4.57
N THR A 279 5.07 26.98 -5.67
CA THR A 279 5.79 26.91 -6.95
C THR A 279 6.66 28.12 -7.17
N ILE A 280 7.85 27.90 -7.70
CA ILE A 280 8.82 28.95 -8.03
C ILE A 280 8.32 29.66 -9.29
N SER A 281 8.04 30.96 -9.19
CA SER A 281 7.66 31.80 -10.34
C SER A 281 8.88 32.46 -10.98
N VAL A 282 9.81 32.93 -10.15
CA VAL A 282 11.07 33.60 -10.55
C VAL A 282 12.17 33.15 -9.58
N ALA A 283 13.38 32.95 -10.09
CA ALA A 283 14.54 32.58 -9.29
C ALA A 283 15.78 33.40 -9.69
N THR A 284 16.51 33.90 -8.70
CA THR A 284 17.81 34.57 -8.85
C THR A 284 18.84 33.77 -8.06
N PRO A 285 19.69 32.94 -8.70
CA PRO A 285 20.71 32.15 -8.01
C PRO A 285 21.82 33.04 -7.45
N HIS A 286 22.47 32.57 -6.39
CA HIS A 286 23.67 33.22 -5.87
C HIS A 286 24.87 32.97 -6.81
N HIS A 287 25.65 34.02 -7.09
CA HIS A 287 26.76 33.96 -8.05
C HIS A 287 27.85 32.93 -7.63
N ALA A 288 28.12 32.81 -6.33
CA ALA A 288 29.11 31.86 -5.79
C ALA A 288 28.75 30.38 -6.02
N CYS A 289 27.47 30.05 -6.26
CA CYS A 289 27.04 28.67 -6.50
C CYS A 289 27.33 28.18 -7.93
N ALA A 290 27.64 29.10 -8.87
CA ALA A 290 27.88 28.78 -10.28
C ALA A 290 26.79 27.86 -10.89
N VAL A 291 25.52 28.16 -10.61
CA VAL A 291 24.39 27.34 -11.07
C VAL A 291 24.29 27.38 -12.60
N PRO A 292 24.34 26.23 -13.30
CA PRO A 292 24.30 26.19 -14.77
C PRO A 292 22.99 26.76 -15.34
N ALA A 293 23.08 27.40 -16.51
CA ALA A 293 21.92 28.01 -17.19
C ALA A 293 20.77 27.02 -17.43
N ASP A 294 21.08 25.77 -17.77
CA ASP A 294 20.08 24.71 -17.98
C ASP A 294 19.24 24.45 -16.72
N VAL A 295 19.89 24.43 -15.54
CA VAL A 295 19.22 24.27 -14.24
C VAL A 295 18.32 25.47 -13.96
N LEU A 296 18.83 26.69 -14.19
CA LEU A 296 18.10 27.93 -13.97
C LEU A 296 16.85 28.04 -14.84
N SER A 297 16.95 27.64 -16.11
CA SER A 297 15.82 27.64 -17.04
C SER A 297 14.68 26.72 -16.59
N CYS A 298 15.00 25.70 -15.79
CA CYS A 298 14.07 24.69 -15.29
C CYS A 298 13.55 24.97 -13.88
N LEU A 299 14.02 26.02 -13.19
CA LEU A 299 13.53 26.38 -11.84
C LEU A 299 12.08 26.91 -11.85
N PRO A 300 11.67 27.80 -12.78
CA PRO A 300 10.28 28.24 -12.85
C PRO A 300 9.31 27.06 -13.04
N GLY A 301 8.22 27.06 -12.28
CA GLY A 301 7.22 26.00 -12.23
C GLY A 301 7.56 24.83 -11.30
N LYS A 302 8.78 24.74 -10.77
CA LYS A 302 9.14 23.70 -9.79
C LYS A 302 8.58 24.04 -8.42
N ARG A 303 8.19 23.00 -7.67
CA ARG A 303 7.65 23.14 -6.33
C ARG A 303 8.78 23.10 -5.28
N ILE A 304 8.72 23.95 -4.26
CA ILE A 304 9.50 23.77 -3.03
C ILE A 304 8.86 22.65 -2.21
N ASP A 305 9.63 21.60 -1.93
CA ASP A 305 9.13 20.39 -1.28
C ASP A 305 8.77 20.68 0.18
N THR A 306 9.50 21.57 0.85
CA THR A 306 9.24 21.96 2.24
C THR A 306 9.73 23.38 2.52
N LEU A 307 8.90 24.16 3.22
CA LEU A 307 9.27 25.47 3.75
C LEU A 307 9.62 25.34 5.23
N LEU A 308 10.85 25.66 5.59
CA LEU A 308 11.41 25.60 6.94
C LEU A 308 11.03 26.85 7.73
N GLY A 309 10.71 26.69 9.01
CA GLY A 309 10.43 27.82 9.92
C GLY A 309 9.16 28.60 9.61
N ALA A 310 8.25 28.08 8.78
CA ALA A 310 6.99 28.75 8.46
C ALA A 310 6.04 28.75 9.67
N VAL A 311 6.00 29.86 10.41
CA VAL A 311 4.91 30.15 11.35
C VAL A 311 3.63 30.29 10.53
N HIS A 312 2.58 29.55 10.89
CA HIS A 312 1.31 29.56 10.18
C HIS A 312 0.79 31.01 10.09
N GLY A 313 0.79 31.59 8.88
CA GLY A 313 0.32 32.96 8.64
C GLY A 313 1.31 33.94 8.01
N SER A 314 2.59 33.60 7.82
CA SER A 314 3.50 34.45 7.03
C SER A 314 3.11 34.44 5.55
N SER A 315 2.77 35.60 5.00
CA SER A 315 2.29 35.80 3.62
C SER A 315 3.37 36.27 2.64
N SER A 316 4.65 36.20 3.04
CA SER A 316 5.73 36.64 2.16
C SER A 316 5.78 35.77 0.89
N PRO A 317 5.66 36.35 -0.31
CA PRO A 317 5.81 35.60 -1.55
C PRO A 317 7.28 35.33 -1.89
N HIS A 318 8.23 35.62 -0.98
CA HIS A 318 9.66 35.48 -1.23
C HIS A 318 10.31 34.50 -0.24
N ALA A 319 11.23 33.70 -0.75
CA ALA A 319 11.96 32.71 0.04
C ALA A 319 13.41 32.58 -0.43
N ILE A 320 14.28 32.13 0.46
CA ILE A 320 15.58 31.54 0.12
C ILE A 320 15.32 30.09 -0.22
N ALA A 321 15.41 29.72 -1.50
CA ALA A 321 15.37 28.32 -1.91
C ALA A 321 16.79 27.77 -1.98
N PHE A 322 16.98 26.54 -1.51
CA PHE A 322 18.26 25.88 -1.58
C PHE A 322 18.10 24.36 -1.76
N TRP A 323 19.13 23.75 -2.35
CA TRP A 323 19.20 22.32 -2.62
C TRP A 323 20.66 21.86 -2.69
N LEU A 324 20.91 20.59 -2.41
CA LEU A 324 22.26 20.01 -2.60
C LEU A 324 22.63 20.00 -4.08
N MET A 325 23.88 20.29 -4.43
CA MET A 325 24.35 20.35 -5.82
C MET A 325 23.97 19.11 -6.66
N PRO A 326 24.06 17.85 -6.17
CA PRO A 326 23.58 16.68 -6.92
C PRO A 326 22.11 16.79 -7.38
N TYR A 327 21.25 17.51 -6.67
CA TYR A 327 19.86 17.70 -7.06
C TYR A 327 19.65 18.60 -8.29
N ARG A 328 20.69 19.23 -8.84
CA ARG A 328 20.65 19.87 -10.17
C ARG A 328 20.11 18.92 -11.24
N ALA A 329 20.43 17.63 -11.16
CA ALA A 329 19.90 16.58 -12.03
C ALA A 329 18.36 16.44 -11.93
N GLY A 330 17.80 16.53 -10.73
CA GLY A 330 16.35 16.48 -10.51
C GLY A 330 15.63 17.73 -11.02
N LEU A 331 16.29 18.89 -10.95
CA LEU A 331 15.73 20.16 -11.42
C LEU A 331 15.54 20.19 -12.93
N VAL A 332 16.56 19.78 -13.70
CA VAL A 332 16.43 19.69 -15.18
C VAL A 332 15.44 18.60 -15.62
N GLY A 333 15.12 17.67 -14.72
CA GLY A 333 14.19 16.58 -14.94
C GLY A 333 14.88 15.29 -15.36
N ARG A 334 14.28 14.17 -14.95
CA ARG A 334 14.82 12.82 -15.11
C ARG A 334 15.28 12.48 -16.52
N HIS A 335 14.46 12.77 -17.54
CA HIS A 335 14.79 12.43 -18.92
C HIS A 335 15.99 13.22 -19.43
N ALA A 336 16.00 14.54 -19.22
CA ALA A 336 17.12 15.41 -19.61
C ALA A 336 18.40 15.01 -18.87
N ALA A 337 18.33 14.74 -17.56
CA ALA A 337 19.48 14.32 -16.78
C ALA A 337 20.05 12.97 -17.23
N LEU A 338 19.20 11.98 -17.53
CA LEU A 338 19.65 10.69 -18.09
C LEU A 338 20.34 10.87 -19.45
N THR A 339 19.78 11.69 -20.35
CA THR A 339 20.39 11.98 -21.66
C THR A 339 21.74 12.69 -21.51
N LEU A 340 21.85 13.63 -20.57
CA LEU A 340 23.12 14.30 -20.25
C LEU A 340 24.14 13.31 -19.69
N ALA A 341 23.73 12.39 -18.82
CA ALA A 341 24.63 11.37 -18.28
C ALA A 341 25.10 10.37 -19.35
N GLN A 342 24.24 9.99 -20.29
CA GLN A 342 24.59 9.11 -21.42
C GLN A 342 25.62 9.73 -22.37
N THR A 343 25.62 11.05 -22.49
CA THR A 343 26.56 11.79 -23.34
C THR A 343 27.77 12.32 -22.56
N ALA A 344 27.83 12.10 -21.24
CA ALA A 344 28.95 12.49 -20.41
C ALA A 344 30.13 11.53 -20.63
N THR A 345 31.25 12.07 -21.13
CA THR A 345 32.55 11.40 -21.05
C THR A 345 33.10 11.56 -19.63
N THR A 346 34.07 10.72 -19.22
CA THR A 346 34.59 10.69 -17.83
C THR A 346 35.10 12.03 -17.31
N ASP A 347 35.47 12.95 -18.20
CA ASP A 347 36.18 14.19 -17.85
C ASP A 347 35.35 15.47 -18.05
N THR A 348 34.10 15.36 -18.51
CA THR A 348 33.24 16.54 -18.77
C THR A 348 32.26 16.76 -17.63
N GLU A 349 32.43 17.84 -16.87
CA GLU A 349 31.43 18.31 -15.91
C GLU A 349 30.14 18.67 -16.65
N ARG A 350 29.03 18.02 -16.29
CA ARG A 350 27.69 18.31 -16.81
C ARG A 350 26.86 18.84 -15.66
N LEU A 351 26.18 19.96 -15.88
CA LEU A 351 25.49 20.71 -14.83
C LEU A 351 26.43 21.14 -13.68
N GLY A 352 27.74 21.29 -13.95
CA GLY A 352 28.75 21.56 -12.92
C GLY A 352 28.84 20.45 -11.86
N LEU A 353 28.56 19.21 -12.26
CA LEU A 353 28.66 18.01 -11.44
C LEU A 353 29.65 17.04 -12.07
N SER A 354 30.40 16.33 -11.22
CA SER A 354 31.11 15.13 -11.66
C SER A 354 30.12 14.07 -12.14
N ALA A 355 30.56 13.13 -12.98
CA ALA A 355 29.71 12.02 -13.44
C ALA A 355 29.08 11.25 -12.26
N ARG A 356 29.84 11.07 -11.18
CA ARG A 356 29.38 10.43 -9.95
C ARG A 356 28.25 11.22 -9.27
N GLU A 357 28.40 12.53 -9.13
CA GLU A 357 27.39 13.39 -8.51
C GLU A 357 26.14 13.53 -9.39
N LEU A 358 26.31 13.59 -10.71
CA LEU A 358 25.21 13.57 -11.67
C LEU A 358 24.39 12.29 -11.52
N LEU A 359 25.03 11.12 -11.49
CA LEU A 359 24.35 9.84 -11.29
C LEU A 359 23.70 9.75 -9.91
N ARG A 360 24.36 10.24 -8.86
CA ARG A 360 23.77 10.35 -7.53
C ARG A 360 22.50 11.21 -7.57
N GLY A 361 22.54 12.35 -8.25
CA GLY A 361 21.40 13.23 -8.46
C GLY A 361 20.24 12.60 -9.25
N ILE A 362 20.57 11.82 -10.29
CA ILE A 362 19.55 11.10 -11.08
C ILE A 362 18.86 10.05 -10.19
N LEU A 363 19.61 9.30 -9.38
CA LEU A 363 19.05 8.29 -8.48
C LEU A 363 17.98 8.85 -7.55
N THR A 364 18.15 10.09 -7.09
CA THR A 364 17.23 10.72 -6.13
C THR A 364 15.91 11.13 -6.76
N THR A 365 15.91 11.35 -8.08
CA THR A 365 14.67 11.58 -8.84
C THR A 365 13.74 10.37 -8.83
N PHE A 366 14.28 9.17 -8.61
CA PHE A 366 13.48 7.95 -8.50
C PHE A 366 13.04 7.62 -7.06
N LEU A 367 13.64 8.26 -6.05
CA LEU A 367 13.25 8.10 -4.65
C LEU A 367 12.06 9.00 -4.26
N ASP A 368 11.83 10.06 -5.04
CA ASP A 368 10.80 11.06 -4.82
C ASP A 368 9.40 10.56 -5.27
N THR A 369 8.92 9.48 -4.66
CA THR A 369 7.56 8.93 -4.91
C THR A 369 6.54 9.42 -3.87
N GLY A 370 6.77 10.60 -3.28
CA GLY A 370 5.80 11.24 -2.40
C GLY A 370 4.52 11.59 -3.17
N THR A 371 3.45 10.82 -2.93
CA THR A 371 2.01 11.03 -3.26
C THR A 371 1.59 11.44 -4.68
N SER A 372 2.50 11.85 -5.58
CA SER A 372 2.18 12.18 -6.95
C SER A 372 2.27 10.93 -7.83
N SER A 373 1.11 10.45 -8.28
CA SER A 373 0.87 9.29 -9.13
C SER A 373 1.71 9.22 -10.43
N HIS A 374 2.36 10.32 -10.83
CA HIS A 374 2.80 10.51 -12.21
C HIS A 374 4.28 10.23 -12.52
N CYS A 375 5.12 9.88 -11.54
CA CYS A 375 6.55 9.63 -11.79
C CYS A 375 7.00 8.21 -11.48
N THR A 376 6.33 7.21 -12.06
CA THR A 376 6.84 5.83 -12.03
C THR A 376 8.11 5.71 -12.89
N MET A 377 9.11 5.01 -12.36
CA MET A 377 10.29 4.62 -13.15
C MET A 377 9.83 3.70 -14.29
N THR A 378 10.21 4.03 -15.53
CA THR A 378 9.94 3.17 -16.69
C THR A 378 11.02 2.08 -16.82
N ALA A 379 10.72 0.99 -17.53
CA ALA A 379 11.74 -0.03 -17.84
C ALA A 379 12.95 0.58 -18.57
N ARG A 380 12.70 1.52 -19.50
CA ARG A 380 13.75 2.23 -20.25
C ARG A 380 14.65 3.05 -19.32
N ASP A 381 14.08 3.81 -18.39
CA ASP A 381 14.86 4.60 -17.42
C ASP A 381 15.73 3.70 -16.54
N MET A 382 15.19 2.56 -16.12
CA MET A 382 15.88 1.60 -15.28
C MET A 382 17.08 0.96 -15.98
N HIS A 383 16.91 0.53 -17.23
CA HIS A 383 18.00 0.00 -18.06
C HIS A 383 19.06 1.07 -18.34
N ALA A 384 18.63 2.30 -18.67
CA ALA A 384 19.54 3.42 -18.88
C ALA A 384 20.38 3.71 -17.62
N MET A 385 19.75 3.78 -16.45
CA MET A 385 20.46 3.98 -15.18
C MET A 385 21.42 2.83 -14.88
N THR A 386 21.00 1.59 -15.11
CA THR A 386 21.85 0.39 -14.90
C THR A 386 23.09 0.44 -15.77
N ASN A 387 22.94 0.76 -17.06
CA ASN A 387 24.05 0.87 -18.00
C ASN A 387 25.03 1.97 -17.60
N LEU A 388 24.52 3.14 -17.18
CA LEU A 388 25.36 4.24 -16.69
C LEU A 388 26.16 3.86 -15.44
N LEU A 389 25.52 3.18 -14.47
CA LEU A 389 26.19 2.72 -13.26
C LEU A 389 27.32 1.75 -13.60
N ILE A 390 27.07 0.79 -14.48
CA ILE A 390 28.04 -0.20 -14.98
C ILE A 390 29.19 0.50 -15.73
N GLN A 391 28.87 1.41 -16.64
CA GLN A 391 29.85 2.15 -17.45
C GLN A 391 30.81 2.96 -16.59
N HIS A 392 30.32 3.67 -15.57
CA HIS A 392 31.14 4.49 -14.67
C HIS A 392 31.72 3.71 -13.46
N ARG A 393 31.40 2.42 -13.35
CA ARG A 393 31.89 1.50 -12.30
C ARG A 393 31.68 1.96 -10.85
N HIS A 394 30.60 2.68 -10.55
CA HIS A 394 30.30 3.14 -9.18
C HIS A 394 29.50 2.10 -8.38
N VAL A 395 30.21 1.21 -7.66
CA VAL A 395 29.62 0.09 -6.90
C VAL A 395 28.63 0.56 -5.82
N ASP A 396 28.95 1.64 -5.12
CA ASP A 396 28.13 2.18 -4.03
C ASP A 396 26.82 2.79 -4.55
N LEU A 397 26.86 3.46 -5.71
CA LEU A 397 25.66 3.95 -6.39
C LEU A 397 24.82 2.79 -6.94
N ALA A 398 25.44 1.74 -7.47
CA ALA A 398 24.74 0.52 -7.86
C ALA A 398 24.07 -0.19 -6.66
N ALA A 399 24.75 -0.24 -5.51
CA ALA A 399 24.17 -0.75 -4.28
C ALA A 399 22.97 0.12 -3.82
N SER A 400 23.09 1.44 -3.87
CA SER A 400 21.97 2.35 -3.56
C SER A 400 20.81 2.19 -4.54
N PHE A 401 21.10 2.05 -5.84
CA PHE A 401 20.11 1.82 -6.88
C PHE A 401 19.32 0.53 -6.64
N LEU A 402 20.00 -0.61 -6.44
CA LEU A 402 19.34 -1.88 -6.14
C LEU A 402 18.55 -1.83 -4.83
N ARG A 403 19.10 -1.19 -3.80
CA ARG A 403 18.47 -1.11 -2.47
C ARG A 403 17.22 -0.22 -2.48
N ASN A 404 17.30 0.94 -3.13
CA ASN A 404 16.39 2.05 -2.92
C ASN A 404 15.53 2.35 -4.16
N VAL A 405 16.06 2.18 -5.37
CA VAL A 405 15.42 2.66 -6.61
C VAL A 405 14.73 1.56 -7.39
N VAL A 406 15.37 0.39 -7.56
CA VAL A 406 14.81 -0.71 -8.37
C VAL A 406 13.38 -0.99 -7.93
N SER A 407 12.46 -0.72 -8.87
CA SER A 407 11.10 -0.31 -8.53
C SER A 407 10.30 -1.44 -7.89
N ASN A 408 9.47 -1.07 -6.92
CA ASN A 408 8.39 -1.93 -6.44
C ASN A 408 7.13 -1.83 -7.31
N ALA A 409 7.10 -0.91 -8.30
CA ALA A 409 5.92 -0.68 -9.13
C ALA A 409 5.59 -1.94 -9.94
N ARG A 410 4.31 -2.34 -9.91
CA ARG A 410 3.78 -3.49 -10.66
C ARG A 410 3.86 -3.31 -12.19
N ALA A 411 4.04 -2.07 -12.66
CA ALA A 411 4.11 -1.74 -14.08
C ALA A 411 5.40 -2.21 -14.77
N ILE A 412 6.50 -2.43 -14.04
CA ILE A 412 7.75 -2.93 -14.64
C ILE A 412 7.71 -4.47 -14.68
N SER A 413 7.98 -5.05 -15.84
CA SER A 413 8.05 -6.50 -16.01
C SER A 413 9.14 -7.11 -15.10
N ILE A 414 8.95 -8.37 -14.68
CA ILE A 414 9.98 -9.08 -13.92
C ILE A 414 11.26 -9.29 -14.76
N GLN A 415 11.12 -9.44 -16.09
CA GLN A 415 12.25 -9.57 -17.03
C GLN A 415 13.20 -8.37 -16.96
N ASP A 416 12.66 -7.17 -17.02
CA ASP A 416 13.45 -5.94 -17.03
C ASP A 416 14.21 -5.77 -15.71
N LEU A 417 13.51 -6.03 -14.59
CA LEU A 417 14.10 -5.95 -13.26
C LEU A 417 15.20 -6.99 -13.08
N ALA A 418 14.92 -8.23 -13.45
CA ALA A 418 15.87 -9.33 -13.34
C ALA A 418 17.12 -9.08 -14.18
N THR A 419 16.95 -8.58 -15.40
CA THR A 419 18.07 -8.21 -16.29
C THR A 419 18.94 -7.10 -15.68
N CYS A 420 18.34 -6.08 -15.07
CA CYS A 420 19.10 -5.02 -14.40
C CYS A 420 19.85 -5.53 -13.16
N VAL A 421 19.18 -6.32 -12.32
CA VAL A 421 19.79 -6.94 -11.13
C VAL A 421 20.96 -7.84 -11.54
N GLN A 422 20.75 -8.70 -12.52
CA GLN A 422 21.75 -9.61 -13.06
C GLN A 422 22.96 -8.85 -13.61
N SER A 423 22.74 -7.77 -14.37
CA SER A 423 23.82 -6.97 -14.97
C SER A 423 24.68 -6.27 -13.91
N CYS A 424 24.04 -5.71 -12.88
CA CYS A 424 24.74 -5.14 -11.73
C CYS A 424 25.56 -6.20 -10.99
N LEU A 425 24.96 -7.35 -10.68
CA LEU A 425 25.65 -8.43 -9.99
C LEU A 425 26.83 -8.93 -10.81
N ALA A 426 26.62 -9.21 -12.10
CA ALA A 426 27.64 -9.70 -13.03
C ALA A 426 28.84 -8.75 -13.15
N THR A 427 28.61 -7.44 -13.12
CA THR A 427 29.65 -6.42 -13.25
C THR A 427 30.42 -6.19 -11.95
N PHE A 428 29.71 -6.02 -10.84
CA PHE A 428 30.29 -5.53 -9.57
C PHE A 428 30.65 -6.63 -8.58
N GLY A 429 30.17 -7.85 -8.80
CA GLY A 429 30.31 -8.93 -7.84
C GLY A 429 29.14 -8.97 -6.88
N TRP A 430 28.55 -10.15 -6.71
CA TRP A 430 27.40 -10.32 -5.81
C TRP A 430 27.74 -10.08 -4.34
N THR A 431 28.97 -10.33 -3.91
CA THR A 431 29.40 -10.19 -2.51
C THR A 431 29.29 -8.74 -2.03
N LEU A 432 29.71 -7.77 -2.85
CA LEU A 432 29.62 -6.35 -2.56
C LEU A 432 28.17 -5.84 -2.58
N LEU A 433 27.33 -6.42 -3.46
CA LEU A 433 25.95 -5.99 -3.66
C LEU A 433 24.93 -6.76 -2.81
N PHE A 434 25.31 -7.84 -2.12
CA PHE A 434 24.38 -8.67 -1.37
C PHE A 434 23.56 -7.89 -0.33
N PRO A 435 24.11 -6.95 0.47
CA PRO A 435 23.30 -6.14 1.38
C PRO A 435 22.18 -5.35 0.67
N ALA A 436 22.45 -4.90 -0.57
CA ALA A 436 21.46 -4.23 -1.41
C ALA A 436 20.41 -5.20 -1.95
N VAL A 437 20.82 -6.37 -2.47
CA VAL A 437 19.90 -7.44 -2.91
C VAL A 437 18.99 -7.91 -1.78
N LYS A 438 19.54 -8.11 -0.58
CA LYS A 438 18.77 -8.46 0.62
C LYS A 438 17.69 -7.42 0.94
N SER A 439 18.03 -6.14 0.82
CA SER A 439 17.08 -5.04 1.03
C SER A 439 16.02 -4.97 -0.09
N LEU A 440 16.44 -5.20 -1.33
CA LEU A 440 15.57 -5.31 -2.50
C LEU A 440 14.53 -6.42 -2.32
N LEU A 441 14.96 -7.64 -1.99
CA LEU A 441 14.07 -8.78 -1.76
C LEU A 441 13.09 -8.50 -0.61
N ARG A 442 13.56 -7.92 0.50
CA ARG A 442 12.68 -7.53 1.62
C ARG A 442 11.60 -6.54 1.21
N ARG A 443 11.92 -5.60 0.32
CA ARG A 443 10.94 -4.65 -0.24
C ARG A 443 9.98 -5.34 -1.21
N TRP A 444 10.51 -6.15 -2.13
CA TRP A 444 9.72 -6.87 -3.13
C TRP A 444 8.70 -7.80 -2.48
N LEU A 445 9.08 -8.53 -1.42
CA LEU A 445 8.15 -9.41 -0.69
C LEU A 445 6.95 -8.67 -0.08
N ARG A 446 7.04 -7.35 0.12
CA ARG A 446 5.92 -6.53 0.61
C ARG A 446 4.95 -6.14 -0.50
N VAL A 447 5.42 -5.91 -1.73
CA VAL A 447 4.64 -5.25 -2.79
C VAL A 447 4.36 -6.17 -4.00
N ARG A 448 5.27 -7.11 -4.29
CA ARG A 448 5.21 -8.05 -5.41
C ARG A 448 4.82 -9.45 -4.95
N LYS A 449 4.40 -10.27 -5.94
CA LYS A 449 4.13 -11.69 -5.72
C LYS A 449 5.43 -12.40 -5.39
N LEU A 450 5.36 -13.39 -4.48
CA LEU A 450 6.52 -14.22 -4.12
C LEU A 450 7.16 -14.87 -5.36
N ARG A 451 6.32 -15.26 -6.34
CA ARG A 451 6.72 -15.82 -7.64
C ARG A 451 7.85 -15.03 -8.30
N ASP A 452 7.79 -13.70 -8.30
CA ASP A 452 8.78 -12.86 -8.97
C ASP A 452 10.17 -13.00 -8.32
N SER A 453 10.22 -13.06 -6.99
CA SER A 453 11.47 -13.19 -6.25
C SER A 453 12.07 -14.57 -6.41
N THR A 454 11.24 -15.62 -6.41
CA THR A 454 11.72 -16.99 -6.64
C THR A 454 12.20 -17.18 -8.08
N TRP A 455 11.47 -16.63 -9.05
CA TRP A 455 11.81 -16.72 -10.46
C TRP A 455 13.14 -16.03 -10.78
N LEU A 456 13.38 -14.84 -10.22
CA LEU A 456 14.66 -14.14 -10.31
C LEU A 456 15.80 -15.03 -9.80
N LEU A 457 15.65 -15.58 -8.60
CA LEU A 457 16.70 -16.38 -7.98
C LEU A 457 16.98 -17.69 -8.76
N LEU A 458 15.97 -18.35 -9.33
CA LEU A 458 16.15 -19.55 -10.17
C LEU A 458 16.89 -19.22 -11.46
N SER A 459 16.56 -18.07 -12.06
CA SER A 459 17.21 -17.61 -13.28
C SER A 459 18.68 -17.23 -13.02
N LEU A 460 18.97 -16.55 -11.90
CA LEU A 460 20.33 -16.24 -11.48
C LEU A 460 21.15 -17.51 -11.18
N ALA A 461 20.51 -18.54 -10.59
CA ALA A 461 21.11 -19.85 -10.34
C ALA A 461 21.34 -20.67 -11.63
N GLY A 462 20.71 -20.28 -12.74
CA GLY A 462 20.71 -21.05 -13.98
C GLY A 462 19.89 -22.33 -13.94
N VAL A 463 18.90 -22.40 -13.05
CA VAL A 463 17.96 -23.52 -12.93
C VAL A 463 16.86 -23.43 -13.97
N THR A 464 16.40 -22.22 -14.30
CA THR A 464 15.50 -22.01 -15.42
C THR A 464 16.29 -21.60 -16.67
N THR A 465 15.87 -22.09 -17.83
CA THR A 465 16.55 -21.85 -19.13
C THR A 465 15.52 -21.51 -20.20
N GLY A 466 15.97 -20.91 -21.32
CA GLY A 466 15.10 -20.58 -22.44
C GLY A 466 14.04 -19.54 -22.08
N ASP A 467 12.80 -19.77 -22.51
CA ASP A 467 11.67 -18.86 -22.30
C ASP A 467 11.23 -18.77 -20.83
N ASP A 468 11.61 -19.76 -20.01
CA ASP A 468 11.35 -19.75 -18.56
C ASP A 468 12.40 -18.97 -17.75
N ALA A 469 13.45 -18.42 -18.37
CA ALA A 469 14.46 -17.65 -17.65
C ALA A 469 14.19 -16.13 -17.72
N VAL A 470 14.05 -15.47 -16.56
CA VAL A 470 13.84 -14.01 -16.53
C VAL A 470 15.11 -13.17 -16.71
N CYS A 471 16.27 -13.81 -16.61
CA CYS A 471 17.57 -13.21 -16.88
C CYS A 471 18.60 -14.31 -17.14
N ARG A 472 19.80 -13.91 -17.59
CA ARG A 472 20.90 -14.86 -17.82
C ARG A 472 21.45 -15.40 -16.49
N PRO A 473 21.93 -16.65 -16.44
CA PRO A 473 22.58 -17.19 -15.24
C PRO A 473 23.76 -16.33 -14.79
N LEU A 474 23.94 -16.16 -13.48
CA LEU A 474 25.05 -15.39 -12.93
C LEU A 474 26.32 -16.24 -12.91
N ARG A 475 27.28 -15.91 -13.78
CA ARG A 475 28.57 -16.61 -13.89
C ARG A 475 29.62 -15.97 -12.99
N GLN A 476 29.48 -16.16 -11.68
CA GLN A 476 30.45 -15.69 -10.69
C GLN A 476 30.80 -16.77 -9.67
N PRO A 477 32.01 -16.72 -9.07
CA PRO A 477 32.36 -17.63 -7.99
C PRO A 477 31.34 -17.56 -6.85
N TYR A 478 31.05 -18.73 -6.26
CA TYR A 478 30.22 -18.82 -5.07
C TYR A 478 28.76 -18.36 -5.26
N VAL A 479 28.23 -18.39 -6.49
CA VAL A 479 26.84 -17.99 -6.79
C VAL A 479 25.80 -18.78 -5.98
N CYS A 480 26.07 -20.03 -5.61
CA CYS A 480 25.18 -20.80 -4.74
C CYS A 480 25.01 -20.12 -3.38
N GLU A 481 26.03 -19.46 -2.85
CA GLU A 481 25.94 -18.73 -1.58
C GLU A 481 25.00 -17.53 -1.67
N LEU A 482 25.03 -16.79 -2.78
CA LEU A 482 24.04 -15.73 -3.05
C LEU A 482 22.62 -16.29 -3.01
N VAL A 483 22.40 -17.43 -3.68
CA VAL A 483 21.07 -18.06 -3.79
C VAL A 483 20.61 -18.57 -2.42
N LYS A 484 21.46 -19.28 -1.67
CA LYS A 484 21.17 -19.76 -0.30
C LYS A 484 20.83 -18.59 0.63
N LEU A 485 21.66 -17.56 0.66
CA LEU A 485 21.48 -16.38 1.50
C LEU A 485 20.20 -15.61 1.15
N SER A 486 19.89 -15.49 -0.14
CA SER A 486 18.67 -14.83 -0.63
C SER A 486 17.42 -15.65 -0.32
N TRP A 487 17.48 -16.97 -0.51
CA TRP A 487 16.40 -17.89 -0.16
C TRP A 487 16.08 -17.83 1.34
N ALA A 488 17.10 -17.84 2.21
CA ALA A 488 16.91 -17.70 3.66
C ALA A 488 16.22 -16.39 4.08
N GLN A 489 16.27 -15.33 3.26
CA GLN A 489 15.49 -14.11 3.50
C GLN A 489 14.02 -14.23 3.08
N ILE A 490 13.73 -15.10 2.11
CA ILE A 490 12.41 -15.32 1.54
C ILE A 490 11.63 -16.36 2.36
N THR A 491 12.29 -17.45 2.79
CA THR A 491 11.67 -18.60 3.47
C THR A 491 10.78 -18.24 4.66
N PRO A 492 11.15 -17.34 5.59
CA PRO A 492 10.26 -17.01 6.71
C PRO A 492 8.92 -16.44 6.25
N ARG A 493 8.91 -15.67 5.15
CA ARG A 493 7.67 -15.10 4.58
C ARG A 493 6.84 -16.14 3.84
N VAL A 494 7.50 -17.13 3.26
CA VAL A 494 6.86 -18.29 2.62
C VAL A 494 6.03 -19.06 3.64
N LEU A 495 6.59 -19.29 4.83
CA LEU A 495 5.96 -20.09 5.87
C LEU A 495 4.82 -19.38 6.63
N THR A 496 4.75 -18.04 6.56
CA THR A 496 3.79 -17.25 7.35
C THR A 496 2.58 -16.71 6.58
N ARG A 497 2.54 -16.84 5.25
CA ARG A 497 1.56 -16.13 4.40
C ARG A 497 0.61 -17.12 3.73
N ASP A 498 -0.67 -16.76 3.64
CA ASP A 498 -1.73 -17.59 3.06
C ASP A 498 -1.33 -18.21 1.71
N ALA A 499 -1.49 -19.52 1.63
CA ALA A 499 -0.88 -20.39 0.64
C ALA A 499 -1.45 -20.27 -0.79
N VAL A 500 -2.46 -19.42 -0.98
CA VAL A 500 -3.38 -19.46 -2.13
C VAL A 500 -2.74 -19.10 -3.48
N SER A 501 -1.50 -18.60 -3.55
CA SER A 501 -0.90 -18.14 -4.82
C SER A 501 0.60 -18.45 -5.00
N PHE A 502 1.07 -19.60 -4.50
CA PHE A 502 2.48 -19.96 -4.63
C PHE A 502 2.75 -20.89 -5.82
N PRO A 503 3.79 -20.60 -6.64
CA PRO A 503 4.22 -21.50 -7.69
C PRO A 503 5.02 -22.66 -7.08
N ALA A 504 4.33 -23.76 -6.74
CA ALA A 504 4.96 -24.96 -6.17
C ALA A 504 6.15 -25.47 -7.02
N GLU A 505 6.07 -25.31 -8.35
CA GLU A 505 7.16 -25.56 -9.29
C GLU A 505 8.48 -24.89 -8.87
N HIS A 506 8.45 -23.59 -8.60
CA HIS A 506 9.67 -22.87 -8.25
C HIS A 506 10.26 -23.34 -6.93
N TRP A 507 9.43 -23.78 -5.98
CA TRP A 507 9.91 -24.30 -4.70
C TRP A 507 10.56 -25.67 -4.86
N ILE A 508 9.94 -26.54 -5.66
CA ILE A 508 10.50 -27.84 -6.02
C ILE A 508 11.85 -27.66 -6.71
N LEU A 509 11.94 -26.74 -7.68
CA LEU A 509 13.20 -26.42 -8.36
C LEU A 509 14.26 -25.85 -7.42
N PHE A 510 13.88 -25.00 -6.45
CA PHE A 510 14.82 -24.52 -5.43
C PHE A 510 15.31 -25.61 -4.50
N ASP A 511 14.39 -26.44 -4.02
CA ASP A 511 14.70 -27.54 -3.11
C ASP A 511 15.67 -28.52 -3.77
N TRP A 512 15.38 -28.91 -5.01
CA TRP A 512 16.27 -29.70 -5.86
C TRP A 512 17.62 -29.02 -6.09
N TYR A 513 17.63 -27.74 -6.48
CA TYR A 513 18.88 -27.01 -6.72
C TYR A 513 19.76 -26.95 -5.47
N LEU A 514 19.17 -26.65 -4.31
CA LEU A 514 19.92 -26.51 -3.07
C LEU A 514 20.43 -27.85 -2.53
N ASP A 515 19.73 -28.95 -2.78
CA ASP A 515 20.11 -30.28 -2.26
C ASP A 515 20.99 -31.10 -3.21
N GLU A 516 20.75 -31.02 -4.51
CA GLU A 516 21.38 -31.90 -5.48
C GLU A 516 22.38 -31.17 -6.40
N VAL A 517 22.13 -29.89 -6.71
CA VAL A 517 22.93 -29.14 -7.70
C VAL A 517 24.01 -28.28 -7.05
N ALA A 518 23.66 -27.52 -6.01
CA ALA A 518 24.55 -26.58 -5.36
C ALA A 518 25.68 -27.24 -4.55
N PRO A 519 25.48 -28.35 -3.81
CA PRO A 519 26.55 -28.99 -3.04
C PRO A 519 27.73 -29.51 -3.89
N PRO A 520 27.51 -30.22 -5.02
CA PRO A 520 28.62 -30.69 -5.86
C PRO A 520 29.23 -29.60 -6.75
N CYS A 521 28.65 -28.40 -6.81
CA CYS A 521 29.15 -27.32 -7.67
C CYS A 521 30.43 -26.67 -7.10
N VAL A 522 31.59 -27.23 -7.44
CA VAL A 522 32.92 -26.83 -6.92
C VAL A 522 33.18 -25.32 -7.03
N TYR A 523 32.80 -24.69 -8.14
CA TYR A 523 33.01 -23.24 -8.35
C TYR A 523 31.83 -22.37 -7.87
N GLY A 524 30.66 -22.99 -7.66
CA GLY A 524 29.45 -22.31 -7.23
C GLY A 524 29.25 -22.27 -5.72
N ASN A 525 29.90 -23.16 -4.96
CA ASN A 525 29.71 -23.32 -3.53
C ASN A 525 31.05 -23.24 -2.79
N TRP A 526 31.16 -22.35 -1.81
CA TRP A 526 32.43 -22.12 -1.11
C TRP A 526 32.87 -23.36 -0.31
N LEU A 527 31.91 -24.03 0.31
CA LEU A 527 32.13 -25.27 1.07
C LEU A 527 32.37 -26.47 0.15
N GLY A 528 31.83 -26.47 -1.07
CA GLY A 528 32.01 -27.58 -2.03
C GLY A 528 33.47 -27.82 -2.44
N THR A 529 34.35 -26.84 -2.25
CA THR A 529 35.81 -26.98 -2.44
C THR A 529 36.54 -27.61 -1.25
N ARG A 530 35.88 -27.71 -0.08
CA ARG A 530 36.50 -28.07 1.21
C ARG A 530 35.86 -29.29 1.86
N LEU A 531 34.59 -29.55 1.58
CA LEU A 531 33.79 -30.58 2.18
C LEU A 531 33.13 -31.44 1.08
N PRO A 532 32.95 -32.75 1.32
CA PRO A 532 32.13 -33.57 0.45
C PRO A 532 30.65 -33.13 0.52
N PRO A 533 29.84 -33.33 -0.54
CA PRO A 533 28.47 -32.84 -0.64
C PRO A 533 27.58 -33.11 0.59
N PRO A 534 27.61 -34.30 1.24
CA PRO A 534 26.80 -34.55 2.43
C PRO A 534 27.17 -33.66 3.64
N LEU A 535 28.46 -33.36 3.83
CA LEU A 535 28.91 -32.47 4.91
C LEU A 535 28.62 -31.00 4.57
N THR A 536 28.69 -30.62 3.29
CA THR A 536 28.26 -29.30 2.82
C THR A 536 26.78 -29.06 3.16
N LEU A 537 25.91 -30.03 2.87
CA LEU A 537 24.50 -29.96 3.22
C LEU A 537 24.29 -29.83 4.74
N LEU A 538 25.01 -30.63 5.54
CA LEU A 538 24.91 -30.55 7.00
C LEU A 538 25.29 -29.16 7.53
N VAL A 539 26.36 -28.55 7.01
CA VAL A 539 26.77 -27.20 7.42
C VAL A 539 25.78 -26.15 6.95
N ASP A 540 25.31 -26.24 5.70
CA ASP A 540 24.28 -25.33 5.18
C ASP A 540 22.99 -25.41 6.04
N SER A 541 22.66 -26.59 6.61
CA SER A 541 21.53 -26.79 7.53
C SER A 541 21.63 -26.06 8.85
N PHE A 542 22.85 -25.85 9.31
CA PHE A 542 23.10 -25.07 10.50
C PHE A 542 23.10 -23.56 10.22
N LEU A 543 23.62 -23.15 9.05
CA LEU A 543 23.81 -21.73 8.71
C LEU A 543 22.55 -21.03 8.21
N TYR A 544 21.66 -21.75 7.52
CA TYR A 544 20.46 -21.18 6.91
C TYR A 544 19.21 -21.69 7.61
N CYS A 545 18.23 -20.81 7.83
CA CYS A 545 16.88 -21.19 8.30
C CYS A 545 16.13 -21.93 7.18
N ARG A 546 16.59 -23.14 6.85
CA ARG A 546 15.95 -24.07 5.96
C ARG A 546 15.80 -25.38 6.73
N PRO A 547 14.58 -25.95 6.84
CA PRO A 547 14.48 -27.34 7.24
C PRO A 547 15.18 -28.15 6.14
N PHE A 548 16.27 -28.84 6.46
CA PHE A 548 16.90 -29.77 5.51
C PHE A 548 15.99 -31.00 5.39
N GLY A 549 15.67 -31.36 4.15
CA GLY A 549 14.43 -32.04 3.81
C GLY A 549 13.53 -31.10 3.00
N SER A 550 12.57 -31.64 2.26
CA SER A 550 11.72 -30.84 1.38
C SER A 550 11.15 -29.63 2.13
N VAL A 551 11.29 -28.41 1.60
CA VAL A 551 10.64 -27.21 2.18
C VAL A 551 9.12 -27.41 2.34
N LEU A 552 8.55 -28.31 1.54
CA LEU A 552 7.15 -28.73 1.57
C LEU A 552 6.80 -29.67 2.74
N SER A 553 7.79 -30.20 3.47
CA SER A 553 7.60 -31.04 4.66
C SER A 553 7.56 -30.25 5.98
N GLY A 554 7.62 -28.92 5.92
CA GLY A 554 7.55 -28.05 7.11
C GLY A 554 6.15 -27.95 7.71
N ALA A 555 6.06 -27.71 9.01
CA ALA A 555 4.85 -27.71 9.85
C ALA A 555 3.76 -26.65 9.53
N HIS A 556 3.81 -25.98 8.38
CA HIS A 556 2.96 -24.82 8.07
C HIS A 556 2.23 -24.89 6.72
N THR A 557 2.39 -25.98 5.95
CA THR A 557 1.57 -26.21 4.73
C THR A 557 0.49 -27.25 5.04
N SER A 558 -0.78 -26.94 4.75
CA SER A 558 -1.86 -27.92 4.91
C SER A 558 -1.74 -29.05 3.89
N ALA A 559 -2.15 -30.27 4.28
CA ALA A 559 -2.18 -31.42 3.39
C ALA A 559 -3.02 -31.16 2.12
N SER A 560 -4.13 -30.43 2.27
CA SER A 560 -4.97 -29.97 1.14
C SER A 560 -4.19 -29.11 0.15
N TRP A 561 -3.40 -28.14 0.64
CA TRP A 561 -2.59 -27.30 -0.23
C TRP A 561 -1.51 -28.10 -0.96
N LEU A 562 -0.84 -29.02 -0.24
CA LEU A 562 0.17 -29.88 -0.82
C LEU A 562 -0.41 -30.70 -1.99
N LEU A 563 -1.59 -31.30 -1.79
CA LEU A 563 -2.23 -32.11 -2.82
C LEU A 563 -2.66 -31.28 -4.04
N GLN A 564 -3.15 -30.05 -3.82
CA GLN A 564 -3.61 -29.17 -4.91
C GLN A 564 -2.47 -28.64 -5.79
N HIS A 565 -1.33 -28.28 -5.18
CA HIS A 565 -0.30 -27.51 -5.88
C HIS A 565 0.97 -28.30 -6.20
N VAL A 566 1.39 -29.24 -5.34
CA VAL A 566 2.66 -29.96 -5.51
C VAL A 566 2.65 -30.87 -6.74
N PRO A 567 1.62 -31.69 -7.04
CA PRO A 567 1.61 -32.54 -8.23
C PRO A 567 1.79 -31.73 -9.53
N ARG A 568 1.00 -30.65 -9.69
CA ARG A 568 1.08 -29.75 -10.85
C ARG A 568 2.45 -29.08 -10.94
N GLY A 569 2.95 -28.58 -9.80
CA GLY A 569 4.26 -27.97 -9.71
C GLY A 569 5.38 -28.94 -10.07
N LEU A 570 5.26 -30.20 -9.66
CA LEU A 570 6.24 -31.26 -9.91
C LEU A 570 6.29 -31.63 -11.39
N VAL A 571 5.14 -31.79 -12.05
CA VAL A 571 5.08 -32.04 -13.50
C VAL A 571 5.80 -30.93 -14.27
N ARG A 572 5.53 -29.66 -13.93
CA ARG A 572 6.21 -28.52 -14.56
C ARG A 572 7.69 -28.48 -14.25
N ALA A 573 8.08 -28.73 -12.99
CA ALA A 573 9.48 -28.77 -12.58
C ALA A 573 10.26 -29.88 -13.31
N ILE A 574 9.65 -31.05 -13.54
CA ILE A 574 10.25 -32.15 -14.32
C ILE A 574 10.39 -31.76 -15.79
N ALA A 575 9.40 -31.08 -16.36
CA ALA A 575 9.47 -30.58 -17.73
C ALA A 575 10.64 -29.60 -17.90
N SER A 576 10.85 -28.72 -16.92
CA SER A 576 11.96 -27.77 -16.88
C SER A 576 13.31 -28.44 -16.56
N GLN A 577 13.33 -29.46 -15.70
CA GLN A 577 14.53 -30.17 -15.24
C GLN A 577 14.29 -31.68 -15.17
N PRO A 578 14.52 -32.44 -16.26
CA PRO A 578 14.24 -33.88 -16.32
C PRO A 578 15.07 -34.74 -15.35
N THR A 579 16.21 -34.22 -14.88
CA THR A 579 17.09 -34.89 -13.91
C THR A 579 16.57 -34.80 -12.47
N LEU A 580 15.50 -34.06 -12.22
CA LEU A 580 14.93 -33.87 -10.90
C LEU A 580 14.43 -35.20 -10.30
N SER A 581 14.88 -35.52 -9.09
CA SER A 581 14.44 -36.71 -8.36
C SER A 581 12.98 -36.59 -7.93
N ARG A 582 12.12 -37.42 -8.51
CA ARG A 582 10.65 -37.38 -8.29
C ARG A 582 10.25 -37.92 -6.91
N ARG A 583 10.97 -38.94 -6.43
CA ARG A 583 10.57 -39.78 -5.30
C ARG A 583 10.27 -38.97 -4.05
N ARG A 584 11.13 -38.03 -3.70
CA ARG A 584 10.97 -37.19 -2.50
C ARG A 584 9.66 -36.42 -2.50
N TYR A 585 9.29 -35.81 -3.62
CA TYR A 585 8.07 -35.01 -3.71
C TYR A 585 6.82 -35.89 -3.75
N LEU A 586 6.91 -37.07 -4.36
CA LEU A 586 5.84 -38.07 -4.31
C LEU A 586 5.63 -38.62 -2.90
N ASP A 587 6.70 -38.78 -2.10
CA ASP A 587 6.59 -39.17 -0.69
C ASP A 587 5.84 -38.09 0.11
N VAL A 588 6.10 -36.80 -0.14
CA VAL A 588 5.36 -35.69 0.49
C VAL A 588 3.88 -35.69 0.10
N VAL A 589 3.56 -35.88 -1.19
CA VAL A 589 2.18 -35.99 -1.64
C VAL A 589 1.49 -37.21 -1.04
N SER A 590 2.20 -38.33 -0.91
CA SER A 590 1.66 -39.56 -0.30
C SER A 590 1.36 -39.39 1.19
N VAL A 591 2.21 -38.67 1.93
CA VAL A 591 1.96 -38.29 3.33
C VAL A 591 0.73 -37.38 3.41
N ALA A 592 0.63 -36.37 2.55
CA ALA A 592 -0.54 -35.47 2.52
C ALA A 592 -1.85 -36.22 2.22
N ILE A 593 -1.84 -37.19 1.27
CA ILE A 593 -2.99 -38.07 1.01
C ILE A 593 -3.37 -38.85 2.28
N GLY A 594 -2.39 -39.43 2.98
CA GLY A 594 -2.63 -40.17 4.22
C GLY A 594 -3.19 -39.28 5.34
N GLU A 595 -2.68 -38.06 5.48
CA GLU A 595 -3.15 -37.08 6.47
C GLU A 595 -4.60 -36.67 6.20
N ILE A 596 -4.94 -36.34 4.94
CA ILE A 596 -6.31 -36.04 4.53
C ILE A 596 -7.21 -37.22 4.91
N GLN A 597 -6.87 -38.43 4.47
CA GLN A 597 -7.63 -39.65 4.73
C GLN A 597 -7.85 -39.93 6.22
N SER A 598 -6.88 -39.59 7.07
CA SER A 598 -6.94 -39.78 8.52
C SER A 598 -7.70 -38.68 9.27
N SER A 599 -7.93 -37.54 8.63
CA SER A 599 -8.63 -36.40 9.24
C SER A 599 -10.11 -36.73 9.40
N SER A 600 -10.57 -36.81 10.65
CA SER A 600 -12.00 -36.93 10.97
C SER A 600 -12.76 -35.63 10.76
N ASP A 601 -12.04 -34.51 10.69
CA ASP A 601 -12.64 -33.19 10.53
C ASP A 601 -13.11 -33.04 9.08
N SER A 602 -14.43 -33.08 8.88
CA SER A 602 -15.10 -32.81 7.61
C SER A 602 -15.06 -31.32 7.25
N VAL A 603 -13.88 -30.71 7.33
CA VAL A 603 -13.68 -29.35 6.84
C VAL A 603 -13.61 -29.45 5.33
N HIS A 604 -14.77 -29.31 4.69
CA HIS A 604 -14.89 -29.19 3.25
C HIS A 604 -14.22 -27.89 2.80
N HIS A 605 -12.91 -27.95 2.54
CA HIS A 605 -12.30 -26.98 1.65
C HIS A 605 -12.98 -27.15 0.29
N SER A 606 -13.56 -26.11 -0.31
CA SER A 606 -14.26 -26.25 -1.60
C SER A 606 -13.26 -26.34 -2.76
N VAL A 607 -12.54 -27.45 -2.89
CA VAL A 607 -11.69 -27.68 -4.06
C VAL A 607 -12.56 -27.80 -5.30
N SER A 608 -12.33 -26.94 -6.29
CA SER A 608 -13.13 -26.89 -7.52
C SER A 608 -12.98 -28.19 -8.34
N SER A 609 -13.98 -28.50 -9.17
CA SER A 609 -13.87 -29.63 -10.11
C SER A 609 -12.70 -29.48 -11.08
N THR A 610 -12.39 -28.24 -11.49
CA THR A 610 -11.20 -27.90 -12.28
C THR A 610 -9.92 -28.25 -11.53
N ASP A 611 -9.87 -28.00 -10.23
CA ASP A 611 -8.74 -28.35 -9.40
C ASP A 611 -8.55 -29.85 -9.27
N VAL A 612 -9.63 -30.59 -9.01
CA VAL A 612 -9.63 -32.06 -9.01
C VAL A 612 -9.12 -32.61 -10.34
N GLY A 613 -9.67 -32.15 -11.46
CA GLY A 613 -9.28 -32.65 -12.79
C GLY A 613 -7.78 -32.50 -13.05
N ALA A 614 -7.21 -31.31 -12.82
CA ALA A 614 -5.78 -31.14 -13.05
C ALA A 614 -4.87 -31.61 -11.89
N MET A 615 -5.41 -32.02 -10.73
CA MET A 615 -4.68 -32.86 -9.77
C MET A 615 -4.53 -34.29 -10.30
N LEU A 616 -5.63 -34.88 -10.77
CA LEU A 616 -5.65 -36.23 -11.34
C LEU A 616 -4.75 -36.32 -12.58
N ASP A 617 -4.83 -35.33 -13.46
CA ASP A 617 -3.98 -35.26 -14.66
C ASP A 617 -2.48 -35.22 -14.32
N ALA A 618 -2.10 -34.39 -13.33
CA ALA A 618 -0.72 -34.32 -12.86
C ALA A 618 -0.27 -35.64 -12.22
N MET A 619 -1.11 -36.24 -11.37
CA MET A 619 -0.79 -37.50 -10.70
C MET A 619 -0.74 -38.68 -11.67
N HIS A 620 -1.59 -38.71 -12.70
CA HIS A 620 -1.52 -39.67 -13.80
C HIS A 620 -0.21 -39.55 -14.57
N SER A 621 0.18 -38.33 -14.94
CA SER A 621 1.47 -38.05 -15.61
C SER A 621 2.69 -38.45 -14.76
N LEU A 622 2.54 -38.44 -13.44
CA LEU A 622 3.56 -38.91 -12.48
C LEU A 622 3.50 -40.42 -12.21
N GLY A 623 2.51 -41.14 -12.77
CA GLY A 623 2.30 -42.58 -12.54
C GLY A 623 1.78 -42.92 -11.14
N GLN A 624 1.07 -41.99 -10.49
CA GLN A 624 0.60 -42.07 -9.10
C GLN A 624 -0.93 -41.89 -8.97
N CYS A 625 -1.69 -42.13 -10.03
CA CYS A 625 -3.16 -42.18 -9.93
C CYS A 625 -3.58 -43.46 -9.21
N THR A 626 -4.07 -43.33 -7.97
CA THR A 626 -4.43 -44.46 -7.08
C THR A 626 -5.81 -44.26 -6.47
N VAL A 627 -6.42 -45.32 -5.94
CA VAL A 627 -7.71 -45.22 -5.20
C VAL A 627 -7.61 -44.20 -4.07
N ARG A 628 -6.49 -44.22 -3.33
CA ARG A 628 -6.27 -43.30 -2.19
C ARG A 628 -6.28 -41.84 -2.59
N LEU A 629 -5.77 -41.51 -3.77
CA LEU A 629 -5.83 -40.14 -4.31
C LEU A 629 -7.28 -39.73 -4.55
N LEU A 630 -8.08 -40.61 -5.15
CA LEU A 630 -9.50 -40.35 -5.42
C LEU A 630 -10.29 -40.16 -4.12
N ASP A 631 -10.06 -41.01 -3.12
CA ASP A 631 -10.62 -40.86 -1.77
C ASP A 631 -10.23 -39.51 -1.12
N ALA A 632 -8.96 -39.10 -1.25
CA ALA A 632 -8.51 -37.82 -0.73
C ALA A 632 -9.18 -36.64 -1.46
N CYS A 633 -9.33 -36.71 -2.79
CA CYS A 633 -10.08 -35.73 -3.57
C CYS A 633 -11.55 -35.64 -3.13
N GLN A 634 -12.16 -36.77 -2.74
CA GLN A 634 -13.52 -36.84 -2.21
C GLN A 634 -13.65 -36.24 -0.81
N GLN A 635 -12.64 -36.34 0.04
CA GLN A 635 -12.68 -35.65 1.33
C GLN A 635 -12.46 -34.14 1.18
N LEU A 636 -11.65 -33.74 0.21
CA LEU A 636 -11.39 -32.34 -0.13
C LEU A 636 -12.46 -31.69 -0.99
N SER A 637 -13.49 -32.39 -1.45
CA SER A 637 -14.47 -31.81 -2.36
C SER A 637 -15.81 -32.52 -2.26
N SER A 638 -16.84 -32.03 -2.94
CA SER A 638 -18.10 -32.77 -3.02
C SER A 638 -17.96 -33.94 -4.00
N ASN A 639 -18.71 -35.04 -3.80
CA ASN A 639 -18.78 -36.14 -4.77
C ASN A 639 -19.08 -35.62 -6.18
N ARG A 640 -19.95 -34.60 -6.29
CA ARG A 640 -20.32 -33.96 -7.57
C ARG A 640 -19.11 -33.32 -8.24
N SER A 641 -18.34 -32.53 -7.48
CA SER A 641 -17.13 -31.87 -7.94
C SER A 641 -16.03 -32.87 -8.34
N VAL A 642 -15.90 -33.98 -7.60
CA VAL A 642 -14.94 -35.04 -7.94
C VAL A 642 -15.30 -35.70 -9.27
N VAL A 643 -16.56 -36.09 -9.47
CA VAL A 643 -16.99 -36.70 -10.75
C VAL A 643 -16.81 -35.71 -11.91
N ALA A 644 -17.18 -34.45 -11.74
CA ALA A 644 -16.97 -33.42 -12.75
C ALA A 644 -15.47 -33.20 -13.06
N GLY A 645 -14.61 -33.26 -12.04
CA GLY A 645 -13.15 -33.17 -12.20
C GLY A 645 -12.55 -34.38 -12.92
N VAL A 646 -13.00 -35.59 -12.56
CA VAL A 646 -12.66 -36.83 -13.25
C VAL A 646 -13.05 -36.77 -14.72
N LEU A 647 -14.27 -36.30 -15.02
CA LEU A 647 -14.74 -36.14 -16.39
C LEU A 647 -13.83 -35.18 -17.18
N ARG A 648 -13.48 -34.05 -16.57
CA ARG A 648 -12.58 -33.07 -17.20
C ARG A 648 -11.20 -33.66 -17.50
N PHE A 649 -10.66 -34.45 -16.57
CA PHE A 649 -9.40 -35.18 -16.75
C PHE A 649 -9.48 -36.16 -17.93
N LEU A 650 -10.56 -36.95 -18.04
CA LEU A 650 -10.71 -37.91 -19.15
C LEU A 650 -10.95 -37.24 -20.51
N GLN A 651 -11.62 -36.09 -20.53
CA GLN A 651 -11.89 -35.35 -21.77
C GLN A 651 -10.67 -34.60 -22.31
N HIS A 652 -9.81 -34.10 -21.43
CA HIS A 652 -8.67 -33.27 -21.80
C HIS A 652 -7.37 -33.71 -21.09
N PRO A 653 -6.95 -34.97 -21.23
CA PRO A 653 -5.76 -35.45 -20.54
C PRO A 653 -4.50 -34.87 -21.19
N THR A 654 -3.50 -34.48 -20.39
CA THR A 654 -2.21 -34.01 -20.92
C THR A 654 -1.35 -35.16 -21.44
N SER A 655 -1.61 -36.38 -20.99
CA SER A 655 -0.97 -37.61 -21.45
C SER A 655 -1.99 -38.73 -21.65
N PRO A 656 -1.81 -39.65 -22.62
CA PRO A 656 -2.75 -40.74 -22.85
C PRO A 656 -3.08 -41.51 -21.56
N VAL A 657 -4.37 -41.69 -21.29
CA VAL A 657 -4.84 -42.36 -20.07
C VAL A 657 -4.68 -43.87 -20.25
N SER A 658 -4.01 -44.52 -19.29
CA SER A 658 -3.77 -45.96 -19.36
C SER A 658 -5.06 -46.74 -19.12
N SER A 659 -5.19 -47.94 -19.68
CA SER A 659 -6.35 -48.82 -19.43
C SER A 659 -6.54 -49.12 -17.94
N SER A 660 -5.45 -49.26 -17.18
CA SER A 660 -5.52 -49.40 -15.71
C SER A 660 -6.09 -48.18 -15.02
N THR A 661 -5.75 -46.96 -15.47
CA THR A 661 -6.32 -45.72 -14.93
C THR A 661 -7.81 -45.60 -15.28
N HIS A 662 -8.20 -45.97 -16.51
CA HIS A 662 -9.60 -46.03 -16.91
C HIS A 662 -10.41 -47.01 -16.03
N SER A 663 -9.92 -48.23 -15.82
CA SER A 663 -10.58 -49.20 -14.94
C SER A 663 -10.70 -48.69 -13.50
N LEU A 664 -9.61 -48.14 -12.94
CA LEU A 664 -9.58 -47.56 -11.59
C LEU A 664 -10.64 -46.46 -11.42
N VAL A 665 -10.68 -45.52 -12.37
CA VAL A 665 -11.62 -44.40 -12.34
C VAL A 665 -13.06 -44.88 -12.49
N ALA A 666 -13.31 -45.83 -13.39
CA ALA A 666 -14.65 -46.39 -13.59
C ALA A 666 -15.16 -47.11 -12.33
N GLU A 667 -14.34 -47.97 -11.72
CA GLU A 667 -14.68 -48.65 -10.46
C GLU A 667 -14.96 -47.65 -9.33
N TYR A 668 -14.10 -46.63 -9.21
CA TYR A 668 -14.26 -45.59 -8.20
C TYR A 668 -15.54 -44.78 -8.39
N VAL A 669 -15.81 -44.31 -9.61
CA VAL A 669 -17.00 -43.51 -9.91
C VAL A 669 -18.29 -44.30 -9.67
N VAL A 670 -18.32 -45.59 -10.03
CA VAL A 670 -19.45 -46.48 -9.68
C VAL A 670 -19.63 -46.57 -8.16
N SER A 671 -18.54 -46.64 -7.38
CA SER A 671 -18.62 -46.75 -5.92
C SER A 671 -19.22 -45.50 -5.26
N ILE A 672 -18.82 -44.29 -5.68
CA ILE A 672 -19.34 -43.04 -5.13
C ILE A 672 -20.71 -42.68 -5.67
N ALA A 673 -21.09 -43.20 -6.85
CA ALA A 673 -22.39 -42.93 -7.44
C ALA A 673 -23.55 -43.46 -6.59
N ALA A 674 -23.33 -44.50 -5.79
CA ALA A 674 -24.30 -44.99 -4.80
C ALA A 674 -24.65 -43.94 -3.73
N ALA A 675 -23.77 -42.98 -3.46
CA ALA A 675 -24.07 -41.88 -2.56
C ALA A 675 -25.11 -40.90 -3.15
N PHE A 676 -25.16 -40.74 -4.49
CA PHE A 676 -26.18 -39.93 -5.14
C PHE A 676 -27.57 -40.59 -5.10
N THR A 677 -27.64 -41.91 -4.94
CA THR A 677 -28.92 -42.64 -4.85
C THR A 677 -29.47 -42.76 -3.44
N ASN A 678 -28.64 -42.62 -2.41
CA ASN A 678 -28.99 -42.96 -1.02
C ASN A 678 -29.27 -41.75 -0.10
N GLY A 679 -29.32 -40.53 -0.64
CA GLY A 679 -29.54 -39.30 0.14
C GLY A 679 -30.85 -39.30 0.92
N SER A 680 -30.75 -39.17 2.24
CA SER A 680 -31.83 -39.18 3.21
C SER A 680 -32.71 -37.93 3.10
N GLY A 681 -33.96 -38.09 2.67
CA GLY A 681 -35.11 -37.20 2.96
C GLY A 681 -35.09 -35.76 2.43
N ALA A 682 -33.95 -35.19 2.07
CA ALA A 682 -33.86 -33.84 1.51
C ALA A 682 -34.34 -33.85 0.05
N PRO A 683 -35.11 -32.84 -0.39
CA PRO A 683 -35.57 -32.75 -1.77
C PRO A 683 -34.35 -32.74 -2.70
N ARG A 684 -34.29 -33.75 -3.58
CA ARG A 684 -33.22 -33.86 -4.58
C ARG A 684 -33.34 -32.68 -5.54
N THR A 685 -32.26 -31.93 -5.69
CA THR A 685 -32.24 -30.74 -6.54
C THR A 685 -31.79 -31.12 -7.94
N ALA A 686 -32.12 -30.30 -8.95
CA ALA A 686 -31.62 -30.45 -10.33
C ALA A 686 -30.09 -30.60 -10.42
N ARG A 687 -29.35 -30.10 -9.41
CA ARG A 687 -27.90 -30.24 -9.27
C ARG A 687 -27.43 -31.69 -9.09
N ASP A 688 -28.26 -32.60 -8.57
CA ASP A 688 -27.95 -34.04 -8.52
C ASP A 688 -28.04 -34.72 -9.88
N GLY A 689 -28.93 -34.25 -10.75
CA GLY A 689 -29.08 -34.77 -12.12
C GLY A 689 -27.80 -34.57 -12.94
N LYS A 690 -27.17 -33.39 -12.83
CA LYS A 690 -25.90 -33.09 -13.51
C LYS A 690 -24.77 -34.02 -13.10
N ALA A 691 -24.63 -34.29 -11.80
CA ALA A 691 -23.59 -35.20 -11.31
C ALA A 691 -23.78 -36.62 -11.87
N PHE A 692 -25.03 -37.07 -12.01
CA PHE A 692 -25.33 -38.37 -12.59
C PHE A 692 -25.00 -38.44 -14.09
N VAL A 693 -25.33 -37.39 -14.85
CA VAL A 693 -24.93 -37.27 -16.26
C VAL A 693 -23.40 -37.25 -16.39
N ASP A 694 -22.70 -36.58 -15.49
CA ASP A 694 -21.23 -36.59 -15.44
C ASP A 694 -20.70 -38.01 -15.13
N VAL A 695 -21.36 -38.80 -14.26
CA VAL A 695 -21.01 -40.21 -14.01
C VAL A 695 -21.15 -41.06 -15.27
N ILE A 696 -22.28 -40.94 -15.97
CA ILE A 696 -22.51 -41.65 -17.24
C ILE A 696 -21.42 -41.30 -18.24
N ALA A 697 -21.14 -40.01 -18.43
CA ALA A 697 -20.11 -39.56 -19.36
C ALA A 697 -18.72 -40.11 -18.99
N VAL A 698 -18.37 -40.16 -17.70
CA VAL A 698 -17.13 -40.80 -17.23
C VAL A 698 -17.11 -42.28 -17.60
N LEU A 699 -18.20 -43.01 -17.36
CA LEU A 699 -18.29 -44.44 -17.68
C LEU A 699 -18.25 -44.70 -19.19
N THR A 700 -18.89 -43.86 -20.00
CA THR A 700 -18.79 -43.95 -21.47
C THR A 700 -17.35 -43.76 -21.93
N LEU A 701 -16.56 -42.89 -21.29
CA LEU A 701 -15.16 -42.68 -21.64
C LEU A 701 -14.22 -43.75 -21.09
N ALA A 702 -14.49 -44.31 -19.90
CA ALA A 702 -13.56 -45.17 -19.18
C ALA A 702 -13.91 -46.66 -19.18
N ALA A 703 -15.19 -47.01 -19.18
CA ALA A 703 -15.66 -48.39 -19.21
C ALA A 703 -17.07 -48.48 -19.84
N PRO A 704 -17.19 -48.31 -21.18
CA PRO A 704 -18.49 -48.26 -21.86
C PRO A 704 -19.38 -49.48 -21.55
N SER A 705 -18.77 -50.66 -21.39
CA SER A 705 -19.47 -51.91 -21.04
C SER A 705 -20.19 -51.87 -19.69
N ASN A 706 -19.78 -50.98 -18.78
CA ASN A 706 -20.37 -50.87 -17.45
C ASN A 706 -21.61 -49.97 -17.44
N VAL A 707 -21.78 -49.09 -18.43
CA VAL A 707 -22.87 -48.11 -18.52
C VAL A 707 -24.25 -48.76 -18.40
N PRO A 708 -24.60 -49.84 -19.15
CA PRO A 708 -25.92 -50.44 -19.07
C PRO A 708 -26.22 -51.03 -17.68
N SER A 709 -25.23 -51.70 -17.09
CA SER A 709 -25.36 -52.31 -15.77
C SER A 709 -25.52 -51.27 -14.66
N PHE A 710 -24.81 -50.15 -14.78
CA PHE A 710 -24.90 -49.02 -13.86
C PHE A 710 -26.26 -48.33 -13.97
N LEU A 711 -26.70 -48.03 -15.20
CA LEU A 711 -27.97 -47.37 -15.46
C LEU A 711 -29.15 -48.20 -14.96
N SER A 712 -29.16 -49.51 -15.22
CA SER A 712 -30.21 -50.42 -14.73
C SER A 712 -30.31 -50.41 -13.19
N LYS A 713 -29.17 -50.46 -12.48
CA LYS A 713 -29.13 -50.39 -11.02
C LYS A 713 -29.62 -49.04 -10.49
N TRP A 714 -29.21 -47.94 -11.12
CA TRP A 714 -29.65 -46.61 -10.74
C TRP A 714 -31.15 -46.42 -10.93
N LEU A 715 -31.69 -46.78 -12.10
CA LEU A 715 -33.12 -46.72 -12.37
C LEU A 715 -33.90 -47.56 -11.34
N ALA A 716 -33.43 -48.76 -11.01
CA ALA A 716 -34.06 -49.61 -9.99
C ALA A 716 -34.02 -49.01 -8.58
N ALA A 717 -33.00 -48.21 -8.25
CA ALA A 717 -32.86 -47.57 -6.94
C ALA A 717 -33.70 -46.28 -6.78
N LEU A 718 -34.15 -45.67 -7.87
CA LEU A 718 -34.97 -44.45 -7.82
C LEU A 718 -36.42 -44.77 -7.42
N PRO A 719 -37.02 -44.03 -6.46
CA PRO A 719 -38.44 -44.14 -6.17
C PRO A 719 -39.29 -43.98 -7.44
N ALA A 720 -40.29 -44.84 -7.60
CA ALA A 720 -41.25 -44.81 -8.71
C ALA A 720 -42.35 -43.76 -8.48
N THR A 721 -42.00 -42.58 -7.95
CA THR A 721 -42.94 -41.47 -7.75
C THR A 721 -42.85 -40.49 -8.91
N LEU A 722 -43.96 -39.83 -9.25
CA LEU A 722 -43.97 -38.78 -10.25
C LEU A 722 -43.03 -37.63 -9.88
N ASP A 723 -42.94 -37.26 -8.60
CA ASP A 723 -42.04 -36.19 -8.17
C ASP A 723 -40.57 -36.52 -8.43
N THR A 724 -40.14 -37.76 -8.17
CA THR A 724 -38.77 -38.20 -8.52
C THR A 724 -38.57 -38.20 -10.02
N THR A 725 -39.59 -38.59 -10.77
CA THR A 725 -39.54 -38.63 -12.24
C THR A 725 -39.40 -37.23 -12.82
N ARG A 726 -40.17 -36.25 -12.31
CA ARG A 726 -40.14 -34.83 -12.70
C ARG A 726 -38.86 -34.12 -12.28
N SER A 727 -38.40 -34.33 -11.05
CA SER A 727 -37.27 -33.59 -10.46
C SER A 727 -35.89 -34.18 -10.75
N VAL A 728 -35.80 -35.48 -11.06
CA VAL A 728 -34.52 -36.18 -11.26
C VAL A 728 -34.42 -36.82 -12.64
N LEU A 729 -35.35 -37.68 -13.03
CA LEU A 729 -35.23 -38.43 -14.29
C LEU A 729 -35.36 -37.53 -15.53
N TYR A 730 -36.38 -36.68 -15.57
CA TYR A 730 -36.60 -35.78 -16.71
C TYR A 730 -35.39 -34.86 -16.97
N PRO A 731 -34.85 -34.13 -15.97
CA PRO A 731 -33.65 -33.30 -16.18
C PRO A 731 -32.43 -34.10 -16.63
N VAL A 732 -32.26 -35.34 -16.15
CA VAL A 732 -31.18 -36.22 -16.62
C VAL A 732 -31.36 -36.56 -18.10
N VAL A 733 -32.57 -36.87 -18.56
CA VAL A 733 -32.83 -37.15 -19.98
C VAL A 733 -32.58 -35.91 -20.84
N GLU A 734 -33.03 -34.73 -20.42
CA GLU A 734 -32.74 -33.46 -21.13
C GLU A 734 -31.24 -33.23 -21.26
N GLN A 735 -30.51 -33.38 -20.15
CA GLN A 735 -29.06 -33.17 -20.15
C GLN A 735 -28.30 -34.24 -20.94
N LEU A 736 -28.72 -35.51 -20.91
CA LEU A 736 -28.17 -36.57 -21.75
C LEU A 736 -28.43 -36.25 -23.23
N ARG A 737 -29.67 -35.91 -23.60
CA ARG A 737 -30.02 -35.52 -24.97
C ARG A 737 -29.17 -34.34 -25.45
N ALA A 738 -29.06 -33.29 -24.64
CA ALA A 738 -28.31 -32.09 -24.98
C ALA A 738 -26.79 -32.34 -25.10
N ARG A 739 -26.23 -33.22 -24.26
CA ARG A 739 -24.78 -33.48 -24.21
C ARG A 739 -24.32 -34.49 -25.24
N PHE A 740 -25.14 -35.49 -25.54
CA PHE A 740 -24.76 -36.58 -26.44
C PHE A 740 -25.13 -36.31 -27.89
N GLN A 741 -26.05 -35.38 -28.20
CA GLN A 741 -26.32 -34.85 -29.56
C GLN A 741 -26.35 -35.89 -30.71
N GLY A 742 -26.84 -37.11 -30.46
CA GLY A 742 -26.90 -38.19 -31.45
C GLY A 742 -25.83 -39.30 -31.29
N ILE A 743 -24.89 -39.16 -30.37
CA ILE A 743 -23.92 -40.19 -29.97
C ILE A 743 -24.58 -41.06 -28.88
N ASP A 744 -24.46 -42.38 -28.95
CA ASP A 744 -25.06 -43.33 -27.98
C ASP A 744 -26.57 -43.11 -27.76
N LEU A 745 -27.34 -42.93 -28.84
CA LEU A 745 -28.80 -42.75 -28.78
C LEU A 745 -29.52 -43.87 -28.02
N ASP A 746 -29.00 -45.10 -28.07
CA ASP A 746 -29.51 -46.26 -27.30
C ASP A 746 -29.60 -45.97 -25.80
N LEU A 747 -28.60 -45.27 -25.26
CA LEU A 747 -28.54 -44.92 -23.85
C LEU A 747 -29.61 -43.88 -23.50
N VAL A 748 -29.71 -42.82 -24.30
CA VAL A 748 -30.68 -41.74 -24.09
C VAL A 748 -32.10 -42.30 -24.22
N ALA A 749 -32.34 -43.16 -25.23
CA ALA A 749 -33.59 -43.86 -25.44
C ALA A 749 -33.94 -44.75 -24.24
N GLN A 750 -32.99 -45.53 -23.71
CA GLN A 750 -33.24 -46.39 -22.55
C GLN A 750 -33.73 -45.60 -21.32
N VAL A 751 -33.10 -44.46 -21.01
CA VAL A 751 -33.52 -43.59 -19.89
C VAL A 751 -34.85 -42.91 -20.20
N ALA A 752 -35.04 -42.42 -21.42
CA ALA A 752 -36.29 -41.81 -21.87
C ALA A 752 -37.47 -42.79 -21.80
N THR A 753 -37.31 -44.04 -22.22
CA THR A 753 -38.32 -45.10 -22.11
C THR A 753 -38.70 -45.36 -20.65
N ALA A 754 -37.71 -45.48 -19.76
CA ALA A 754 -37.97 -45.69 -18.33
C ALA A 754 -38.67 -44.47 -17.69
N CYS A 755 -38.33 -43.25 -18.11
CA CYS A 755 -38.96 -42.03 -17.63
C CYS A 755 -40.41 -41.91 -18.13
N LEU A 756 -40.63 -42.16 -19.43
CA LEU A 756 -41.96 -42.18 -20.05
C LEU A 756 -42.88 -43.21 -19.38
N ALA A 757 -42.39 -44.44 -19.17
CA ALA A 757 -43.14 -45.48 -18.48
C ALA A 757 -43.61 -45.01 -17.09
N ARG A 758 -42.75 -44.33 -16.32
CA ARG A 758 -43.13 -43.78 -15.01
C ARG A 758 -44.13 -42.64 -15.06
N PHE A 759 -44.07 -41.78 -16.08
CA PHE A 759 -45.09 -40.76 -16.28
C PHE A 759 -46.46 -41.37 -16.59
N LEU A 760 -46.49 -42.42 -17.42
CA LEU A 760 -47.70 -43.13 -17.77
C LEU A 760 -48.26 -43.95 -16.60
N ASP A 761 -47.41 -44.74 -15.93
CA ASP A 761 -47.79 -45.60 -14.79
C ASP A 761 -48.20 -44.79 -13.55
N GLY A 762 -47.67 -43.57 -13.40
CA GLY A 762 -47.97 -42.68 -12.29
C GLY A 762 -49.23 -41.82 -12.49
N ASP A 763 -49.98 -42.01 -13.58
CA ASP A 763 -51.15 -41.21 -13.94
C ASP A 763 -50.85 -39.70 -14.08
N ALA A 764 -49.68 -39.33 -14.64
CA ALA A 764 -49.32 -37.91 -14.83
C ALA A 764 -50.29 -37.15 -15.74
N LEU A 765 -50.99 -37.88 -16.62
CA LEU A 765 -52.02 -37.36 -17.50
C LEU A 765 -53.44 -37.55 -16.96
N ALA A 766 -53.60 -37.85 -15.65
CA ALA A 766 -54.90 -37.92 -15.03
C ALA A 766 -55.68 -36.62 -15.30
N PRO A 767 -56.94 -36.72 -15.74
CA PRO A 767 -57.75 -35.53 -15.99
C PRO A 767 -57.87 -34.73 -14.69
N VAL A 768 -57.55 -33.43 -14.76
CA VAL A 768 -57.78 -32.52 -13.64
C VAL A 768 -59.29 -32.31 -13.51
N PRO A 769 -59.89 -32.47 -12.32
CA PRO A 769 -61.32 -32.22 -12.12
C PRO A 769 -61.72 -30.85 -12.66
N ASP A 770 -62.89 -30.73 -13.30
CA ASP A 770 -63.34 -29.47 -13.87
C ASP A 770 -63.87 -28.54 -12.77
N PHE A 771 -63.09 -27.51 -12.41
CA PHE A 771 -63.47 -26.45 -11.47
C PHE A 771 -64.15 -25.25 -12.16
N GLY A 772 -64.40 -25.33 -13.48
CA GLY A 772 -64.74 -24.18 -14.32
C GLY A 772 -65.99 -23.39 -13.93
N ASN A 773 -66.86 -23.94 -13.07
CA ASN A 773 -68.11 -23.29 -12.63
C ASN A 773 -68.13 -22.87 -11.16
N ASP A 774 -67.18 -23.29 -10.33
CA ASP A 774 -67.27 -23.09 -8.87
C ASP A 774 -66.99 -21.64 -8.46
N PHE A 775 -66.10 -20.95 -9.16
CA PHE A 775 -65.77 -19.53 -8.94
C PHE A 775 -66.45 -18.58 -9.94
N VAL A 776 -67.45 -19.04 -10.69
CA VAL A 776 -68.23 -18.17 -11.57
C VAL A 776 -69.31 -17.47 -10.74
N LEU A 777 -69.26 -16.14 -10.71
CA LEU A 777 -70.24 -15.26 -10.07
C LEU A 777 -71.08 -14.57 -11.16
N ALA A 778 -71.78 -15.38 -11.97
CA ALA A 778 -72.54 -14.89 -13.12
C ALA A 778 -73.77 -14.06 -12.74
N ASP A 779 -74.22 -14.16 -11.48
CA ASP A 779 -75.40 -13.45 -10.98
C ASP A 779 -75.12 -11.98 -10.61
N ILE A 780 -73.84 -11.59 -10.52
CA ILE A 780 -73.41 -10.20 -10.25
C ILE A 780 -73.36 -9.44 -11.58
N ALA A 781 -74.33 -8.54 -11.79
CA ALA A 781 -74.44 -7.77 -13.03
C ALA A 781 -73.47 -6.58 -13.05
N VAL A 782 -72.47 -6.62 -13.94
CA VAL A 782 -71.51 -5.52 -14.14
C VAL A 782 -71.71 -4.87 -15.49
N ASP A 783 -71.84 -3.54 -15.54
CA ASP A 783 -71.84 -2.81 -16.81
C ASP A 783 -70.42 -2.78 -17.40
N ALA A 784 -70.12 -3.79 -18.20
CA ALA A 784 -68.83 -3.93 -18.87
C ALA A 784 -68.50 -2.77 -19.84
N LYS A 785 -69.45 -1.89 -20.16
CA LYS A 785 -69.24 -0.71 -21.02
C LYS A 785 -68.91 0.56 -20.24
N HIS A 786 -68.98 0.55 -18.90
CA HIS A 786 -68.77 1.75 -18.09
C HIS A 786 -67.33 2.27 -18.16
N CYS A 787 -66.34 1.41 -17.85
CA CYS A 787 -64.92 1.72 -17.97
C CYS A 787 -64.09 0.43 -18.12
N GLU A 788 -62.79 0.55 -18.36
CA GLU A 788 -61.90 -0.60 -18.50
C GLU A 788 -61.86 -1.49 -17.23
N GLN A 789 -61.88 -0.89 -16.04
CA GLN A 789 -61.86 -1.63 -14.77
C GLN A 789 -63.11 -2.51 -14.64
N CYS A 790 -64.30 -1.95 -14.88
CA CYS A 790 -65.57 -2.69 -14.86
C CYS A 790 -65.62 -3.76 -15.97
N GLY A 791 -65.10 -3.47 -17.16
CA GLY A 791 -65.02 -4.45 -18.26
C GLY A 791 -64.05 -5.61 -18.00
N ARG A 792 -63.00 -5.40 -17.21
CA ARG A 792 -62.09 -6.46 -16.76
C ARG A 792 -62.68 -7.24 -15.57
N LEU A 793 -63.31 -6.55 -14.61
CA LEU A 793 -64.03 -7.19 -13.50
C LEU A 793 -65.15 -8.09 -14.01
N ALA A 794 -65.96 -7.64 -14.96
CA ALA A 794 -67.01 -8.46 -15.57
C ALA A 794 -66.47 -9.77 -16.17
N ARG A 795 -65.27 -9.72 -16.79
CA ARG A 795 -64.58 -10.92 -17.30
C ARG A 795 -64.04 -11.78 -16.16
N PHE A 796 -63.50 -11.17 -15.10
CA PHE A 796 -63.04 -11.87 -13.91
C PHE A 796 -64.18 -12.64 -13.22
N LEU A 797 -65.35 -12.03 -13.02
CA LEU A 797 -66.51 -12.69 -12.40
C LEU A 797 -67.03 -13.88 -13.22
N GLN A 798 -66.91 -13.82 -14.55
CA GLN A 798 -67.23 -14.92 -15.46
C GLN A 798 -66.13 -15.98 -15.57
N ASN A 799 -64.92 -15.70 -15.07
CA ASN A 799 -63.80 -16.63 -15.13
C ASN A 799 -63.77 -17.51 -13.87
N GLY A 800 -64.23 -18.75 -13.98
CA GLY A 800 -64.17 -19.74 -12.89
C GLY A 800 -62.76 -20.20 -12.51
N LEU A 801 -61.73 -19.75 -13.23
CA LEU A 801 -60.32 -20.08 -12.98
C LEU A 801 -59.54 -18.92 -12.37
N CYS A 802 -60.21 -17.89 -11.85
CA CYS A 802 -59.52 -16.82 -11.12
C CYS A 802 -60.31 -16.52 -9.85
N ALA A 803 -59.65 -16.68 -8.69
CA ALA A 803 -60.14 -16.23 -7.40
C ALA A 803 -59.73 -14.79 -7.09
N GLU A 804 -58.65 -14.31 -7.71
CA GLU A 804 -58.12 -12.96 -7.49
C GLU A 804 -57.93 -12.22 -8.82
N TYR A 805 -58.07 -10.91 -8.77
CA TYR A 805 -57.87 -10.01 -9.89
C TYR A 805 -57.13 -8.76 -9.43
N ASP A 806 -55.85 -8.71 -9.78
CA ASP A 806 -54.96 -7.58 -9.51
C ASP A 806 -55.15 -6.47 -10.56
N TYR A 807 -55.23 -5.23 -10.10
CA TYR A 807 -55.28 -4.06 -10.95
C TYR A 807 -54.41 -2.92 -10.41
N ALA A 808 -53.37 -2.59 -11.16
CA ALA A 808 -52.51 -1.44 -10.89
C ALA A 808 -53.12 -0.16 -11.47
N ALA A 809 -53.60 0.73 -10.61
CA ALA A 809 -54.06 2.07 -10.99
C ALA A 809 -54.03 3.03 -9.82
N HIS A 810 -53.90 4.33 -10.12
CA HIS A 810 -53.88 5.36 -9.09
C HIS A 810 -55.21 5.53 -8.34
N VAL A 811 -56.36 5.14 -8.95
CA VAL A 811 -57.69 5.25 -8.34
C VAL A 811 -58.59 4.15 -8.89
N ILE A 812 -59.34 3.48 -8.01
CA ILE A 812 -60.35 2.49 -8.40
C ILE A 812 -61.64 3.17 -8.87
N CYS A 813 -62.34 2.54 -9.81
CA CYS A 813 -63.60 3.05 -10.32
C CYS A 813 -64.67 3.03 -9.21
N ALA A 814 -65.32 4.16 -8.94
CA ALA A 814 -66.35 4.26 -7.91
C ALA A 814 -67.53 3.28 -8.13
N GLN A 815 -67.85 2.91 -9.38
CA GLN A 815 -68.86 1.89 -9.65
C GLN A 815 -68.39 0.47 -9.30
N LEU A 816 -67.09 0.20 -9.42
CA LEU A 816 -66.51 -1.08 -9.03
C LEU A 816 -66.46 -1.19 -7.50
N GLU A 817 -66.00 -0.14 -6.83
CA GLU A 817 -65.97 -0.07 -5.35
C GLU A 817 -67.37 -0.26 -4.76
N ALA A 818 -68.37 0.48 -5.27
CA ALA A 818 -69.76 0.32 -4.85
C ALA A 818 -70.32 -1.08 -5.13
N LEU A 819 -69.95 -1.71 -6.25
CA LEU A 819 -70.38 -3.08 -6.56
C LEU A 819 -69.74 -4.10 -5.61
N VAL A 820 -68.47 -3.95 -5.25
CA VAL A 820 -67.82 -4.83 -4.26
C VAL A 820 -68.49 -4.65 -2.89
N ASP A 821 -68.79 -3.42 -2.50
CA ASP A 821 -69.52 -3.14 -1.25
C ASP A 821 -70.93 -3.75 -1.26
N ASP A 822 -71.67 -3.64 -2.37
CA ASP A 822 -73.01 -4.23 -2.54
C ASP A 822 -72.99 -5.77 -2.50
N HIS A 823 -71.83 -6.39 -2.77
CA HIS A 823 -71.61 -7.83 -2.80
C HIS A 823 -70.49 -8.27 -1.84
N ALA A 824 -70.35 -7.61 -0.68
CA ALA A 824 -69.26 -7.83 0.27
C ALA A 824 -69.20 -9.26 0.86
N ASP A 825 -70.29 -10.02 0.77
CA ASP A 825 -70.34 -11.45 1.17
C ASP A 825 -69.69 -12.38 0.12
N GLU A 826 -69.49 -11.91 -1.11
CA GLU A 826 -69.01 -12.68 -2.27
C GLU A 826 -67.73 -12.11 -2.88
N LEU A 827 -67.45 -10.82 -2.67
CA LEU A 827 -66.28 -10.10 -3.17
C LEU A 827 -65.59 -9.33 -2.05
N ALA A 828 -64.26 -9.30 -2.07
CA ALA A 828 -63.45 -8.43 -1.22
C ALA A 828 -62.52 -7.59 -2.09
N LEU A 829 -62.38 -6.32 -1.74
CA LEU A 829 -61.41 -5.41 -2.34
C LEU A 829 -60.34 -5.11 -1.30
N GLU A 830 -59.09 -5.46 -1.61
CA GLU A 830 -57.93 -5.24 -0.75
C GLU A 830 -56.90 -4.35 -1.46
N LEU A 831 -56.25 -3.47 -0.71
CA LEU A 831 -55.07 -2.75 -1.18
C LEU A 831 -53.87 -3.69 -0.98
N ASP A 832 -53.18 -4.05 -2.06
CA ASP A 832 -52.03 -4.94 -1.99
C ASP A 832 -50.79 -4.14 -1.54
N GLU A 833 -50.59 -4.03 -0.23
CA GLU A 833 -49.37 -3.49 0.37
C GLU A 833 -48.21 -4.50 0.25
N ARG A 834 -47.98 -5.10 -0.94
CA ARG A 834 -46.81 -5.96 -1.16
C ARG A 834 -45.56 -5.13 -0.90
N ASP A 835 -44.95 -5.39 0.26
CA ASP A 835 -43.61 -4.90 0.63
C ASP A 835 -42.67 -5.12 -0.56
N ASP A 836 -42.06 -4.04 -1.06
CA ASP A 836 -41.05 -4.05 -2.13
C ASP A 836 -39.82 -4.94 -1.80
N ASP A 837 -39.79 -5.58 -0.64
CA ASP A 837 -38.75 -6.48 -0.14
C ASP A 837 -38.79 -7.88 -0.80
N ALA A 838 -39.85 -8.22 -1.57
CA ALA A 838 -39.99 -9.53 -2.23
C ALA A 838 -39.30 -9.65 -3.60
N TYR A 839 -38.67 -8.60 -4.12
CA TYR A 839 -37.63 -8.76 -5.13
C TYR A 839 -36.39 -9.31 -4.45
N GLY A 840 -36.36 -10.64 -4.29
CA GLY A 840 -35.15 -11.38 -3.95
C GLY A 840 -34.00 -10.89 -4.80
N ASP A 841 -32.89 -10.55 -4.15
CA ASP A 841 -31.70 -9.98 -4.75
C ASP A 841 -31.32 -10.78 -6.01
N PRO A 842 -31.38 -10.22 -7.23
CA PRO A 842 -31.12 -10.96 -8.47
C PRO A 842 -29.69 -11.51 -8.58
N TYR A 843 -28.85 -11.28 -7.58
CA TYR A 843 -27.44 -11.62 -7.57
C TYR A 843 -27.12 -12.99 -6.93
N ASP A 844 -28.07 -13.68 -6.30
CA ASP A 844 -27.80 -15.00 -5.67
C ASP A 844 -27.77 -16.20 -6.66
N GLU A 845 -28.09 -15.99 -7.93
CA GLU A 845 -28.06 -17.04 -8.97
C GLU A 845 -26.95 -16.89 -10.03
N PHE A 846 -26.02 -15.94 -9.84
CA PHE A 846 -25.00 -15.54 -10.82
C PHE A 846 -23.55 -15.97 -10.50
N ASP A 847 -23.35 -17.09 -9.81
CA ASP A 847 -22.01 -17.60 -9.46
C ASP A 847 -21.25 -18.30 -10.62
N ASP A 848 -21.77 -18.32 -11.86
CA ASP A 848 -21.13 -19.00 -13.01
C ASP A 848 -20.88 -18.11 -14.25
N PHE A 849 -20.98 -16.77 -14.13
CA PHE A 849 -20.62 -15.84 -15.22
C PHE A 849 -19.27 -15.14 -14.98
N ASP A 850 -18.38 -15.33 -15.95
CA ASP A 850 -17.03 -14.77 -16.04
C ASP A 850 -17.07 -13.23 -15.93
N ASP A 851 -16.36 -12.69 -14.92
CA ASP A 851 -16.24 -11.26 -14.63
C ASP A 851 -15.58 -10.50 -15.78
N GLY A 852 -16.38 -9.74 -16.54
CA GLY A 852 -15.84 -8.76 -17.47
C GLY A 852 -16.90 -8.02 -18.26
N LEU A 853 -17.14 -6.77 -17.85
CA LEU A 853 -17.92 -5.72 -18.53
C LEU A 853 -19.40 -5.70 -18.15
N PHE A 854 -19.80 -4.84 -17.21
CA PHE A 854 -20.84 -3.84 -17.45
C PHE A 854 -20.78 -2.75 -16.37
N ASN A 855 -20.64 -1.51 -16.81
CA ASN A 855 -20.65 -0.29 -16.01
C ASN A 855 -21.71 0.60 -16.66
N GLY A 856 -22.80 0.93 -15.96
CA GLY A 856 -23.86 1.73 -16.58
C GLY A 856 -25.11 1.98 -15.73
N SER A 857 -25.05 3.05 -14.95
CA SER A 857 -26.12 3.75 -14.25
C SER A 857 -27.45 3.91 -15.03
N PHE A 858 -28.58 3.49 -14.44
CA PHE A 858 -29.91 3.94 -14.84
C PHE A 858 -30.84 4.06 -13.60
N MET A 859 -31.15 5.30 -13.21
CA MET A 859 -32.08 5.66 -12.14
C MET A 859 -33.19 6.51 -12.77
N GLY A 860 -34.33 5.90 -13.07
CA GLY A 860 -35.55 6.58 -13.49
C GLY A 860 -36.63 6.31 -12.45
N GLY A 861 -37.07 7.36 -11.73
CA GLY A 861 -38.15 7.26 -10.75
C GLY A 861 -39.49 7.04 -11.44
N TYR A 862 -40.02 5.83 -11.33
CA TYR A 862 -41.40 5.52 -11.70
C TYR A 862 -42.31 5.88 -10.53
N ALA A 863 -43.39 6.61 -10.79
CA ALA A 863 -44.41 6.90 -9.78
C ALA A 863 -45.07 5.56 -9.38
N GLN A 864 -45.01 5.23 -8.09
CA GLN A 864 -45.66 4.04 -7.52
C GLN A 864 -47.16 4.12 -7.84
N THR A 865 -47.65 3.13 -8.59
CA THR A 865 -49.08 2.87 -8.76
C THR A 865 -49.52 1.95 -7.66
N ASP A 866 -50.53 2.32 -6.89
CA ASP A 866 -51.15 1.42 -5.93
C ASP A 866 -51.74 0.21 -6.67
N SER A 867 -51.58 -0.97 -6.09
CA SER A 867 -52.15 -2.23 -6.61
C SER A 867 -53.37 -2.59 -5.78
N TYR A 868 -54.51 -2.76 -6.44
CA TYR A 868 -55.76 -3.19 -5.80
C TYR A 868 -56.05 -4.63 -6.23
N VAL A 869 -56.41 -5.49 -5.27
CA VAL A 869 -56.81 -6.88 -5.52
C VAL A 869 -58.31 -7.02 -5.25
N VAL A 870 -59.07 -7.49 -6.23
CA VAL A 870 -60.44 -7.96 -6.00
C VAL A 870 -60.42 -9.48 -5.87
N ARG A 871 -60.85 -10.00 -4.72
CA ARG A 871 -60.94 -11.44 -4.42
C ARG A 871 -62.39 -11.91 -4.43
N LYS A 872 -62.62 -13.13 -4.92
CA LYS A 872 -63.88 -13.85 -4.74
C LYS A 872 -63.84 -14.59 -3.40
N LEU A 873 -64.83 -14.37 -2.56
CA LEU A 873 -64.94 -15.04 -1.27
C LEU A 873 -65.55 -16.44 -1.45
N VAL A 874 -65.07 -17.40 -0.66
CA VAL A 874 -65.49 -18.81 -0.74
C VAL A 874 -66.96 -18.93 -0.34
N GLN A 875 -67.81 -19.44 -1.24
CA GLN A 875 -69.19 -19.74 -0.91
C GLN A 875 -69.30 -21.10 -0.17
N PRO A 876 -70.14 -21.22 0.88
CA PRO A 876 -70.35 -22.48 1.59
C PRO A 876 -70.78 -23.62 0.66
N GLY A 877 -69.97 -24.68 0.59
CA GLY A 877 -70.24 -25.86 -0.27
C GLY A 877 -69.65 -25.80 -1.68
N ARG A 878 -68.88 -24.75 -2.01
CA ARG A 878 -68.05 -24.68 -3.23
C ARG A 878 -66.56 -24.90 -2.92
N ALA A 879 -65.76 -25.09 -3.96
CA ALA A 879 -64.30 -25.19 -3.88
C ALA A 879 -63.69 -23.98 -3.14
N THR A 880 -62.64 -24.24 -2.36
CA THR A 880 -61.87 -23.22 -1.65
C THR A 880 -60.77 -22.62 -2.53
N VAL A 881 -60.21 -21.46 -2.15
CA VAL A 881 -59.05 -20.88 -2.85
C VAL A 881 -57.88 -21.86 -2.89
N ASP A 882 -57.65 -22.62 -1.82
CA ASP A 882 -56.65 -23.69 -1.76
C ASP A 882 -56.92 -24.79 -2.81
N ASP A 883 -58.19 -25.12 -3.07
CA ASP A 883 -58.56 -26.08 -4.12
C ASP A 883 -58.33 -25.52 -5.53
N LEU A 884 -58.53 -24.21 -5.73
CA LEU A 884 -58.22 -23.54 -7.00
C LEU A 884 -56.71 -23.44 -7.25
N ASP A 885 -55.92 -23.16 -6.21
CA ASP A 885 -54.47 -23.15 -6.28
C ASP A 885 -53.92 -24.55 -6.54
N GLU A 886 -54.48 -25.57 -5.91
CA GLU A 886 -54.19 -26.97 -6.22
C GLU A 886 -54.59 -27.31 -7.66
N TYR A 887 -55.75 -26.85 -8.14
CA TYR A 887 -56.19 -27.01 -9.52
C TYR A 887 -55.21 -26.36 -10.52
N HIS A 888 -54.82 -25.11 -10.30
CA HIS A 888 -53.85 -24.41 -11.14
C HIS A 888 -52.50 -25.10 -11.15
N ARG A 889 -52.02 -25.51 -9.97
CA ARG A 889 -50.78 -26.28 -9.85
C ARG A 889 -50.89 -27.58 -10.64
N ARG A 890 -52.00 -28.29 -10.55
CA ARG A 890 -52.23 -29.57 -11.24
C ARG A 890 -52.42 -29.42 -12.75
N ILE A 891 -53.09 -28.36 -13.22
CA ILE A 891 -53.16 -28.03 -14.65
C ILE A 891 -51.79 -27.65 -15.20
N GLN A 892 -51.03 -26.85 -14.46
CA GLN A 892 -49.69 -26.48 -14.90
C GLN A 892 -48.79 -27.71 -14.95
N GLN A 893 -48.85 -28.58 -13.93
CA GLN A 893 -48.19 -29.89 -13.94
C GLN A 893 -48.63 -30.75 -15.13
N LEU A 894 -49.93 -30.83 -15.43
CA LEU A 894 -50.44 -31.58 -16.58
C LEU A 894 -49.89 -31.03 -17.91
N LYS A 895 -49.88 -29.70 -18.08
CA LYS A 895 -49.30 -29.04 -19.26
C LYS A 895 -47.82 -29.32 -19.40
N ASP A 896 -47.07 -29.22 -18.30
CA ASP A 896 -45.64 -29.48 -18.29
C ASP A 896 -45.36 -30.97 -18.55
N ASP A 897 -46.05 -31.88 -17.89
CA ASP A 897 -45.91 -33.32 -18.12
C ASP A 897 -46.29 -33.72 -19.55
N THR A 898 -47.30 -33.10 -20.16
CA THR A 898 -47.63 -33.28 -21.58
C THR A 898 -46.47 -32.86 -22.49
N LYS A 899 -45.82 -31.72 -22.20
CA LYS A 899 -44.62 -31.29 -22.95
C LYS A 899 -43.45 -32.25 -22.74
N ARG A 900 -43.24 -32.73 -21.51
CA ARG A 900 -42.19 -33.70 -21.17
C ARG A 900 -42.38 -35.02 -21.92
N ILE A 901 -43.60 -35.53 -21.96
CA ILE A 901 -43.97 -36.75 -22.71
C ILE A 901 -43.72 -36.54 -24.21
N ALA A 902 -44.17 -35.42 -24.79
CA ALA A 902 -43.89 -35.12 -26.19
C ALA A 902 -42.39 -35.06 -26.52
N MET A 903 -41.56 -34.56 -25.59
CA MET A 903 -40.11 -34.59 -25.73
C MET A 903 -39.56 -36.03 -25.74
N PHE A 904 -40.09 -36.93 -24.90
CA PHE A 904 -39.67 -38.34 -24.91
C PHE A 904 -40.08 -39.04 -26.20
N ASP A 905 -41.29 -38.81 -26.70
CA ASP A 905 -41.74 -39.37 -27.97
C ASP A 905 -40.83 -38.94 -29.12
N ASP A 906 -40.40 -37.68 -29.14
CA ASP A 906 -39.44 -37.14 -30.11
C ASP A 906 -38.04 -37.81 -29.99
N VAL A 907 -37.54 -38.02 -28.77
CA VAL A 907 -36.28 -38.75 -28.52
C VAL A 907 -36.38 -40.19 -29.02
N LEU A 908 -37.48 -40.89 -28.71
CA LEU A 908 -37.69 -42.28 -29.10
C LEU A 908 -37.92 -42.43 -30.61
N ALA A 909 -38.62 -41.48 -31.24
CA ALA A 909 -38.79 -41.44 -32.69
C ALA A 909 -37.45 -41.18 -33.40
N THR A 910 -36.62 -40.28 -32.87
CA THR A 910 -35.26 -40.02 -33.40
C THR A 910 -34.38 -41.27 -33.29
N HIS A 911 -34.47 -42.00 -32.18
CA HIS A 911 -33.75 -43.27 -31.99
C HIS A 911 -34.23 -44.35 -32.96
N ALA A 912 -35.55 -44.52 -33.13
CA ALA A 912 -36.11 -45.48 -34.08
C ALA A 912 -35.69 -45.18 -35.53
N ALA A 913 -35.72 -43.91 -35.94
CA ALA A 913 -35.26 -43.48 -37.26
C ALA A 913 -33.77 -43.79 -37.49
N ALA A 914 -32.92 -43.61 -36.48
CA ALA A 914 -31.50 -43.94 -36.56
C ALA A 914 -31.24 -45.46 -36.70
N MET A 915 -32.10 -46.30 -36.12
CA MET A 915 -32.01 -47.77 -36.25
C MET A 915 -32.50 -48.26 -37.62
N ASP A 916 -33.44 -47.56 -38.25
CA ASP A 916 -33.97 -47.90 -39.58
C ASP A 916 -33.01 -47.52 -40.73
N GLU A 917 -32.09 -46.55 -40.52
CA GLU A 917 -31.10 -46.15 -41.53
C GLU A 917 -29.85 -47.06 -41.61
N ASP A 918 -29.67 -48.01 -40.67
CA ASP A 918 -28.52 -48.92 -40.60
C ASP A 918 -28.63 -50.15 -41.57
N GLU A 919 -29.21 -49.93 -42.77
CA GLU A 919 -28.95 -50.82 -43.93
C GLU A 919 -27.46 -50.71 -44.32
N PRO A 920 -26.76 -51.82 -44.63
CA PRO A 920 -25.30 -51.86 -44.53
C PRO A 920 -24.62 -51.06 -45.66
N THR A 921 -24.19 -49.84 -45.36
CA THR A 921 -23.19 -49.14 -46.16
C THR A 921 -21.77 -49.64 -45.81
N PRO A 922 -20.84 -49.69 -46.79
CA PRO A 922 -19.64 -50.52 -46.68
C PRO A 922 -18.65 -49.99 -45.63
N LYS A 923 -18.12 -50.93 -44.85
CA LYS A 923 -17.06 -50.77 -43.83
C LYS A 923 -16.08 -49.63 -44.16
N ARG A 924 -16.10 -48.56 -43.36
CA ARG A 924 -14.97 -47.61 -43.29
C ARG A 924 -13.69 -48.37 -42.88
N PRO A 925 -12.52 -48.05 -43.46
CA PRO A 925 -11.28 -48.71 -43.09
C PRO A 925 -10.94 -48.38 -41.65
N ARG A 926 -10.60 -49.41 -40.86
CA ARG A 926 -9.85 -49.24 -39.62
C ARG A 926 -8.53 -48.56 -39.97
N HIS A 927 -8.34 -47.34 -39.50
CA HIS A 927 -7.01 -46.76 -39.39
C HIS A 927 -6.31 -47.48 -38.22
N ASP A 928 -5.46 -48.45 -38.57
CA ASP A 928 -4.36 -48.85 -37.71
C ASP A 928 -3.40 -47.66 -37.52
N ALA A 929 -2.87 -47.56 -36.31
CA ALA A 929 -2.02 -46.50 -35.78
C ALA A 929 -0.72 -46.27 -36.59
N PRO A 930 -0.07 -45.12 -36.37
CA PRO A 930 1.15 -45.16 -35.55
C PRO A 930 1.03 -44.42 -34.22
#